data_AF-A0AAN7DPA1-F1
#
_entry.id   AF-A0AAN7DPA1-F1
#
_cell.length_a   1.000
_cell.length_b   1.000
_cell.length_c   1.000
_cell.angle_alpha   90.00
_cell.angle_beta   90.00
_cell.angle_gamma   90.00
#
_symmetry.space_group_name_H-M   'P 1'
#
loop_
_entity.id
_entity.type
_entity.pdbx_description
1 polymer ?
#
loop_
_entity_poly.entity_id
_entity_poly.type
_entity_poly.pdbx_seq_one_letter_code
_entity_poly.pdbx_strand_id
1 'polypeptide(L)'
;MEKIHISDDDRIIFAKLTIPAEPDLLPIYVLNIYAPADSSQNRAIFYNSLMNYIKSLDSYGDILERLILAGDSNFQYDLRLPNNAPTKRPAAFVLFTDTFLHDCNNIYSDSLFETLPTFRRGKVIKTLDYIMVGRQLKDLYFDNDIEHVSSVWTDHALLTIKLRLQLNNTDKGLWRANPNLVHCKFYVKKINSGISHFMQTVLANSSDSNQIKWDRLKGYIRKLAKAYCSNRASWRKQRLKDLQSSRNQLIRQLKGDQEVLQQELPKVEKPIAQLEHEIALNATLKAGRLWLDNNKHSVGFLKKTDERRLAQRTMDTITYPTTEAPCTTTADKLEAVRAYYDVLYSPEPSHRYSMDKLLSGIQNTISVDDAEYIISSINMDDILKSARRCPKVSSPGRDGLPYPILHLAMAHPACKELVLAVYNDAHNLGVFPPSWQETCIVLLPRKGDLWNLANWRPISLINTDCKVFTRILNSRVIGAANKVITGHQAGFMPTRFIGDHGLALRLLMEDAQLHSNCAIGVAIDSAKAYDYVNEQYICKMLQKFGFPSTFITSVRNLFFKTKIAINVNGFMTEPVSQKHGLRQGDSISPVLFNFALEPLLLAILNDEKIKGYSIHTAADPRVDVNRLTVASFLQTKMPSAARNLWFRLIHNKVSSKVNVYKIFKLPDDLCVYCGYRETTTHMLFTCPANWDIWTNYFALLFVPLGPLDMSQVATDVLSLDLTSYCLLDSFLKVSTFEAVTCVITAIWRAKWRDHYNSVGFDNQSVMDRAMINLRRISSLNLLS
;
A
#
# COMPACT_ATOMS: atom_id res chain seq x y z
N MET A 1 3.99 7.08 24.00
CA MET A 1 4.44 8.46 24.28
C MET A 1 3.22 9.35 24.31
N GLU A 2 2.92 9.87 25.49
CA GLU A 2 1.83 10.79 25.80
C GLU A 2 2.40 12.20 25.84
N LYS A 3 1.79 13.16 25.14
CA LYS A 3 2.23 14.57 25.18
C LYS A 3 1.58 15.23 26.39
N ILE A 4 2.40 15.68 27.34
CA ILE A 4 1.92 16.35 28.56
C ILE A 4 1.69 17.84 28.28
N HIS A 5 2.62 18.48 27.57
CA HIS A 5 2.56 19.91 27.32
C HIS A 5 3.23 20.27 25.99
N ILE A 6 2.64 21.25 25.32
CA ILE A 6 3.23 21.96 24.18
C ILE A 6 3.05 23.45 24.48
N SER A 7 4.10 24.24 24.38
CA SER A 7 4.00 25.70 24.53
C SER A 7 3.21 26.33 23.38
N ASP A 8 2.58 27.47 23.59
CA ASP A 8 1.73 28.14 22.59
C ASP A 8 2.46 28.48 21.28
N ASP A 9 3.79 28.58 21.32
CA ASP A 9 4.67 28.83 20.18
C ASP A 9 5.29 27.55 19.58
N ASP A 10 4.85 26.38 20.03
CA ASP A 10 5.33 25.04 19.65
C ASP A 10 6.85 24.81 19.89
N ARG A 11 7.52 25.68 20.66
CA ARG A 11 8.98 25.61 20.91
C ARG A 11 9.37 24.66 22.03
N ILE A 12 8.45 24.30 22.92
CA ILE A 12 8.66 23.37 24.02
C ILE A 12 7.68 22.22 23.84
N ILE A 13 8.19 21.00 23.83
CA ILE A 13 7.37 19.78 23.84
C ILE A 13 7.81 18.94 25.02
N PHE A 14 6.91 18.74 25.98
CA PHE A 14 7.12 17.85 27.11
C PHE A 14 6.23 16.62 26.98
N ALA A 15 6.85 15.44 27.03
CA ALA A 15 6.17 14.17 26.80
C ALA A 15 6.59 13.10 27.80
N LYS A 16 5.66 12.22 28.14
CA LYS A 16 5.87 11.02 28.94
C LYS A 16 5.94 9.79 28.05
N LEU A 17 6.99 9.03 28.20
CA LEU A 17 7.20 7.75 27.52
C LEU A 17 6.96 6.62 28.51
N THR A 18 5.84 5.92 28.31
CA THR A 18 5.54 4.63 28.92
C THR A 18 5.73 3.52 27.89
N ILE A 19 6.15 2.34 28.34
CA ILE A 19 6.31 1.14 27.50
C ILE A 19 5.15 0.19 27.84
N PRO A 20 4.10 0.10 27.00
CA PRO A 20 2.90 -0.67 27.36
C PRO A 20 3.15 -2.16 27.62
N ALA A 21 4.19 -2.73 27.01
CA ALA A 21 4.57 -4.12 27.20
C ALA A 21 5.23 -4.41 28.56
N GLU A 22 5.63 -3.36 29.30
CA GLU A 22 6.32 -3.45 30.59
C GLU A 22 5.72 -2.42 31.56
N PRO A 23 4.52 -2.67 32.14
CA PRO A 23 3.84 -1.71 33.01
C PRO A 23 4.66 -1.37 34.28
N ASP A 24 5.60 -2.24 34.66
CA ASP A 24 6.49 -2.06 35.81
C ASP A 24 7.68 -1.14 35.52
N LEU A 25 7.95 -0.81 34.24
CA LEU A 25 9.02 0.13 33.90
C LEU A 25 8.55 1.57 34.16
N LEU A 26 9.26 2.26 35.05
CA LEU A 26 8.98 3.67 35.35
C LEU A 26 9.04 4.54 34.08
N PRO A 27 8.17 5.57 33.98
CA PRO A 27 8.10 6.40 32.79
C PRO A 27 9.38 7.22 32.59
N ILE A 28 9.78 7.35 31.34
CA ILE A 28 10.86 8.25 30.89
C ILE A 28 10.21 9.56 30.42
N TYR A 29 10.76 10.70 30.81
CA TYR A 29 10.26 12.00 30.38
C TYR A 29 11.15 12.58 29.30
N VAL A 30 10.56 13.19 28.27
CA VAL A 30 11.28 13.82 27.17
C VAL A 30 10.85 15.27 27.07
N LEU A 31 11.81 16.17 27.22
CA LEU A 31 11.66 17.61 27.05
C LEU A 31 12.46 18.03 25.82
N ASN A 32 11.75 18.34 24.73
CA ASN A 32 12.37 18.84 23.51
C ASN A 32 12.21 20.36 23.41
N ILE A 33 13.31 21.07 23.13
CA ILE A 33 13.33 22.54 23.03
C ILE A 33 13.76 23.02 21.64
N TYR A 34 13.19 24.13 21.20
CA TYR A 34 13.58 24.87 20.00
C TYR A 34 13.68 26.37 20.33
N ALA A 35 14.83 26.77 20.88
CA ALA A 35 15.02 28.12 21.37
C ALA A 35 15.01 29.16 20.23
N PRO A 36 14.60 30.42 20.47
CA PRO A 36 14.61 31.48 19.45
C PRO A 36 16.00 31.76 18.86
N ALA A 37 16.09 31.96 17.54
CA ALA A 37 17.36 32.27 16.84
C ALA A 37 17.59 33.78 16.61
N ASP A 38 16.58 34.61 16.89
CA ASP A 38 16.43 36.01 16.47
C ASP A 38 17.22 37.01 17.34
N SER A 39 17.06 36.97 18.68
CA SER A 39 17.73 37.89 19.61
C SER A 39 18.16 37.22 20.92
N SER A 40 19.21 37.74 21.56
CA SER A 40 19.64 37.27 22.89
C SER A 40 18.58 37.51 23.97
N GLN A 41 17.78 38.58 23.83
CA GLN A 41 16.72 38.92 24.78
C GLN A 41 15.56 37.91 24.71
N ASN A 42 15.11 37.56 23.49
CA ASN A 42 14.04 36.57 23.31
C ASN A 42 14.47 35.18 23.79
N ARG A 43 15.74 34.80 23.57
CA ARG A 43 16.29 33.57 24.18
C ARG A 43 16.28 33.62 25.70
N ALA A 44 16.68 34.72 26.32
CA ALA A 44 16.69 34.84 27.78
C ALA A 44 15.28 34.70 28.37
N ILE A 45 14.28 35.35 27.75
CA ILE A 45 12.87 35.22 28.13
C ILE A 45 12.40 33.78 28.01
N PHE A 46 12.70 33.12 26.88
CA PHE A 46 12.36 31.72 26.63
C PHE A 46 12.92 30.79 27.73
N TYR A 47 14.21 30.88 28.04
CA TYR A 47 14.83 30.01 29.04
C TYR A 47 14.36 30.30 30.47
N ASN A 48 14.06 31.55 30.81
CA ASN A 48 13.44 31.88 32.11
C ASN A 48 12.05 31.27 32.24
N SER A 49 11.24 31.36 31.18
CA SER A 49 9.91 30.72 31.12
C SER A 49 10.01 29.21 31.23
N LEU A 50 10.96 28.59 30.50
CA LEU A 50 11.21 27.15 30.56
C LEU A 50 11.60 26.70 31.97
N MET A 51 12.48 27.44 32.65
CA MET A 51 12.88 27.12 34.02
C MET A 51 11.72 27.22 35.01
N ASN A 52 10.85 28.23 34.86
CA ASN A 52 9.65 28.36 35.69
C ASN A 52 8.68 27.18 35.45
N TYR A 53 8.48 26.79 34.19
CA TYR A 53 7.65 25.64 33.85
C TYR A 53 8.19 24.35 34.45
N ILE A 54 9.48 24.06 34.27
CA ILE A 54 10.14 22.86 34.80
C ILE A 54 9.97 22.78 36.34
N LYS A 55 10.17 23.90 37.04
CA LYS A 55 10.00 23.98 38.51
C LYS A 55 8.55 23.85 38.98
N SER A 56 7.58 24.13 38.10
CA SER A 56 6.16 24.00 38.41
C SER A 56 5.60 22.59 38.23
N LEU A 57 6.39 21.66 37.69
CA LEU A 57 5.95 20.27 37.48
C LEU A 57 5.76 19.53 38.80
N ASP A 58 4.61 18.90 38.96
CA ASP A 58 4.37 17.96 40.06
C ASP A 58 5.40 16.82 40.00
N SER A 59 5.93 16.42 41.14
CA SER A 59 6.98 15.39 41.25
C SER A 59 8.25 15.72 40.45
N TYR A 60 8.60 17.01 40.32
CA TYR A 60 9.79 17.53 39.65
C TYR A 60 11.07 16.71 39.89
N GLY A 61 11.37 16.35 41.14
CA GLY A 61 12.58 15.58 41.47
C GLY A 61 12.62 14.20 40.80
N ASP A 62 11.50 13.49 40.78
CA ASP A 62 11.38 12.16 40.15
C ASP A 62 11.40 12.25 38.62
N ILE A 63 10.80 13.31 38.07
CA ILE A 63 10.86 13.61 36.62
C ILE A 63 12.31 13.84 36.18
N LEU A 64 13.08 14.63 36.94
CA LEU A 64 14.47 14.96 36.60
C LEU A 64 15.38 13.74 36.54
N GLU A 65 15.21 12.80 37.47
CA GLU A 65 15.99 11.56 37.50
C GLU A 65 15.86 10.77 36.18
N ARG A 66 14.68 10.85 35.53
CA ARG A 66 14.35 10.15 34.28
C ARG A 66 14.07 11.07 33.09
N LEU A 67 14.64 12.28 33.10
CA LEU A 67 14.45 13.27 32.04
C LEU A 67 15.46 13.08 30.89
N ILE A 68 14.98 13.18 29.66
CA ILE A 68 15.80 13.42 28.46
C ILE A 68 15.49 14.83 27.99
N LEU A 69 16.46 15.73 28.12
CA LEU A 69 16.40 17.07 27.56
C LEU A 69 17.10 17.06 26.20
N ALA A 70 16.43 17.47 25.14
CA ALA A 70 17.00 17.48 23.80
C ALA A 70 16.56 18.71 22.99
N GLY A 71 17.28 19.02 21.91
CA GLY A 71 16.84 19.95 20.88
C GLY A 71 17.84 21.08 20.58
N ASP A 72 17.36 22.07 19.83
CA ASP A 72 18.17 23.20 19.37
C ASP A 72 18.12 24.32 20.43
N SER A 73 19.27 24.54 21.06
CA SER A 73 19.42 25.57 22.09
C SER A 73 19.71 26.95 21.51
N ASN A 74 20.05 27.05 20.22
CA ASN A 74 20.43 28.29 19.55
C ASN A 74 21.54 29.10 20.28
N PHE A 75 22.35 28.45 21.11
CA PHE A 75 23.58 28.98 21.73
C PHE A 75 24.62 27.88 21.90
N GLN A 76 25.90 28.27 22.03
CA GLN A 76 27.00 27.31 22.28
C GLN A 76 27.25 27.12 23.78
N TYR A 77 27.13 25.86 24.22
CA TYR A 77 27.32 25.43 25.60
C TYR A 77 28.78 25.42 26.06
N ASP A 78 29.76 25.18 25.16
CA ASP A 78 31.17 25.00 25.56
C ASP A 78 31.73 26.26 26.27
N LEU A 79 32.07 26.07 27.55
CA LEU A 79 32.60 27.09 28.46
C LEU A 79 34.06 27.47 28.16
N ARG A 80 34.77 26.71 27.31
CA ARG A 80 36.22 26.85 27.08
C ARG A 80 36.61 27.57 25.79
N LEU A 81 35.65 28.03 24.98
CA LEU A 81 35.93 28.81 23.78
C LEU A 81 36.27 30.27 24.14
N PRO A 82 37.48 30.78 23.80
CA PRO A 82 38.00 32.06 24.30
C PRO A 82 37.24 33.31 23.84
N ASN A 83 36.34 33.19 22.86
CA ASN A 83 35.64 34.32 22.24
C ASN A 83 34.12 34.38 22.53
N ASN A 84 33.59 33.58 23.45
CA ASN A 84 32.16 33.63 23.79
C ASN A 84 31.91 34.52 25.02
N ALA A 85 31.43 35.73 24.79
CA ALA A 85 31.06 36.66 25.85
C ALA A 85 29.96 36.05 26.77
N PRO A 86 30.15 36.02 28.10
CA PRO A 86 29.20 35.44 29.06
C PRO A 86 27.81 36.11 29.06
N THR A 87 27.70 37.33 28.53
CA THR A 87 26.47 38.15 28.49
C THR A 87 25.39 37.65 27.54
N LYS A 88 25.67 36.67 26.68
CA LYS A 88 24.71 36.12 25.69
C LYS A 88 24.09 34.77 26.09
N ARG A 89 24.38 34.25 27.29
CA ARG A 89 23.96 32.91 27.75
C ARG A 89 22.89 32.97 28.84
N PRO A 90 21.93 32.03 28.87
CA PRO A 90 20.96 31.90 29.95
C PRO A 90 21.59 31.22 31.19
N ALA A 91 22.21 32.01 32.07
CA ALA A 91 23.01 31.50 33.20
C ALA A 91 22.27 30.52 34.13
N ALA A 92 21.01 30.80 34.46
CA ALA A 92 20.20 29.93 35.33
C ALA A 92 19.93 28.55 34.70
N PHE A 93 19.74 28.50 33.37
CA PHE A 93 19.53 27.25 32.65
C PHE A 93 20.81 26.42 32.59
N VAL A 94 21.95 27.06 32.27
CA VAL A 94 23.26 26.37 32.25
C VAL A 94 23.60 25.78 33.62
N LEU A 95 23.39 26.54 34.70
CA LEU A 95 23.60 26.04 36.05
C LEU A 95 22.70 24.84 36.38
N PHE A 96 21.43 24.90 35.98
CA PHE A 96 20.49 23.80 36.15
C PHE A 96 20.95 22.54 35.40
N THR A 97 21.30 22.67 34.11
CA THR A 97 21.74 21.53 33.30
C THR A 97 23.04 20.92 33.82
N ASP A 98 24.02 21.74 34.23
CA ASP A 98 25.28 21.26 34.83
C ASP A 98 25.09 20.58 36.18
N THR A 99 24.07 20.98 36.95
CA THR A 99 23.80 20.40 38.28
C THR A 99 23.05 19.09 38.22
N PHE A 100 22.03 19.00 37.35
CA PHE A 100 21.04 17.91 37.41
C PHE A 100 21.12 16.93 36.22
N LEU A 101 21.73 17.32 35.11
CA LEU A 101 21.73 16.54 33.88
C LEU A 101 23.16 16.18 33.46
N HIS A 102 23.26 15.11 32.69
CA HIS A 102 24.50 14.66 32.10
C HIS A 102 24.49 14.96 30.59
N ASP A 103 25.48 15.73 30.13
CA ASP A 103 25.66 16.04 28.70
C ASP A 103 26.13 14.81 27.92
N CYS A 104 25.29 14.31 27.02
CA CYS A 104 25.58 13.18 26.17
C CYS A 104 26.27 13.56 24.86
N ASN A 105 26.53 14.84 24.57
CA ASN A 105 27.25 15.25 23.36
C ASN A 105 28.77 15.02 23.46
N ASN A 106 29.30 14.80 24.67
CA ASN A 106 30.72 14.53 24.88
C ASN A 106 31.04 13.07 24.50
N ILE A 107 31.79 12.89 23.40
CA ILE A 107 32.33 11.58 23.04
C ILE A 107 33.46 11.29 24.03
N TYR A 108 33.26 10.28 24.88
CA TYR A 108 34.10 9.89 26.01
C TYR A 108 35.57 9.50 25.68
N SER A 109 36.06 9.75 24.47
CA SER A 109 37.34 9.22 23.98
C SER A 109 38.37 10.22 23.45
N ASP A 110 38.08 11.53 23.38
CA ASP A 110 39.05 12.50 22.83
C ASP A 110 39.65 13.39 23.92
N SER A 111 40.97 13.25 24.13
CA SER A 111 41.82 14.05 25.04
C SER A 111 41.84 15.55 24.74
N LEU A 112 41.17 15.99 23.67
CA LEU A 112 41.09 17.39 23.23
C LEU A 112 39.74 18.07 23.59
N PHE A 113 38.76 17.33 24.12
CA PHE A 113 37.44 17.84 24.53
C PHE A 113 36.72 18.78 23.53
N GLU A 114 37.04 18.76 22.23
CA GLU A 114 36.38 19.62 21.25
C GLU A 114 35.05 19.00 20.79
N THR A 115 33.94 19.67 21.08
CA THR A 115 32.60 19.26 20.63
C THR A 115 32.49 19.38 19.11
N LEU A 116 32.01 18.32 18.45
CA LEU A 116 31.72 18.35 17.02
C LEU A 116 30.58 19.33 16.72
N PRO A 117 30.60 20.01 15.55
CA PRO A 117 29.53 20.91 15.18
C PRO A 117 28.26 20.15 14.83
N THR A 118 27.13 20.66 15.31
CA THR A 118 25.80 20.10 15.08
C THR A 118 24.97 20.91 14.09
N PHE A 119 25.41 22.09 13.69
CA PHE A 119 24.76 22.95 12.69
C PHE A 119 25.75 23.45 11.64
N ARG A 120 25.34 23.43 10.37
CA ARG A 120 26.11 24.02 9.27
C ARG A 120 25.24 24.60 8.16
N ARG A 121 25.43 25.89 7.87
CA ARG A 121 24.85 26.57 6.70
C ARG A 121 25.88 27.46 6.02
N GLY A 122 26.27 27.10 4.79
CA GLY A 122 27.35 27.77 4.06
C GLY A 122 28.68 27.70 4.82
N LYS A 123 29.22 28.87 5.20
CA LYS A 123 30.47 29.01 5.98
C LYS A 123 30.27 28.91 7.50
N VAL A 124 29.03 28.99 7.97
CA VAL A 124 28.71 28.99 9.40
C VAL A 124 28.69 27.56 9.92
N ILE A 125 29.50 27.29 10.95
CA ILE A 125 29.61 25.99 11.62
C ILE A 125 29.47 26.24 13.13
N LYS A 126 28.48 25.63 13.79
CA LYS A 126 28.20 25.81 15.22
C LYS A 126 27.76 24.50 15.88
N THR A 127 27.81 24.47 17.21
CA THR A 127 27.19 23.42 18.03
C THR A 127 25.99 24.06 18.73
N LEU A 128 24.79 23.72 18.28
CA LEU A 128 23.53 24.33 18.75
C LEU A 128 22.60 23.28 19.37
N ASP A 129 22.66 22.04 18.87
CA ASP A 129 21.86 20.92 19.36
C ASP A 129 22.56 20.16 20.49
N TYR A 130 21.80 19.79 21.52
CA TYR A 130 22.27 19.05 22.68
C TYR A 130 21.29 17.93 23.07
N ILE A 131 21.81 16.81 23.59
CA ILE A 131 21.05 15.79 24.30
C ILE A 131 21.65 15.62 25.69
N MET A 132 20.82 15.75 26.72
CA MET A 132 21.20 15.59 28.12
C MET A 132 20.23 14.65 28.81
N VAL A 133 20.74 13.85 29.76
CA VAL A 133 19.95 12.84 30.46
C VAL A 133 20.03 12.99 31.98
N GLY A 134 18.93 12.67 32.65
CA GLY A 134 18.82 12.56 34.10
C GLY A 134 19.69 11.44 34.67
N ARG A 135 19.93 11.50 35.98
CA ARG A 135 20.88 10.62 36.67
C ARG A 135 20.53 9.12 36.56
N GLN A 136 19.26 8.71 36.67
CA GLN A 136 18.89 7.29 36.50
C GLN A 136 19.09 6.80 35.05
N LEU A 137 18.91 7.66 34.05
CA LEU A 137 19.13 7.31 32.65
C LEU A 137 20.61 7.25 32.27
N LYS A 138 21.45 7.98 33.00
CA LYS A 138 22.90 7.99 32.80
C LYS A 138 23.51 6.59 32.95
N ASP A 139 23.01 5.79 33.89
CA ASP A 139 23.50 4.42 34.12
C ASP A 139 23.03 3.43 33.02
N LEU A 140 21.93 3.77 32.33
CA LEU A 140 21.41 2.99 31.20
C LEU A 140 22.03 3.43 29.87
N TYR A 141 22.55 4.65 29.82
CA TYR A 141 23.23 5.24 28.67
C TYR A 141 24.60 4.59 28.45
N PHE A 142 24.86 4.13 27.22
CA PHE A 142 26.09 3.40 26.91
C PHE A 142 26.78 3.82 25.60
N ASP A 143 26.16 4.68 24.79
CA ASP A 143 26.70 5.09 23.49
C ASP A 143 26.04 6.39 23.02
N ASN A 144 26.83 7.29 22.42
CA ASN A 144 26.36 8.47 21.69
C ASN A 144 26.90 8.48 20.26
N ASP A 145 26.24 9.23 19.38
CA ASP A 145 26.74 9.48 18.03
C ASP A 145 26.28 10.86 17.53
N ILE A 146 27.13 11.50 16.74
CA ILE A 146 26.83 12.74 16.01
C ILE A 146 27.12 12.48 14.53
N GLU A 147 26.06 12.16 13.80
CA GLU A 147 26.13 11.79 12.38
C GLU A 147 25.77 12.99 11.51
N HIS A 148 26.61 13.29 10.51
CA HIS A 148 26.20 14.20 9.45
C HIS A 148 25.09 13.57 8.61
N VAL A 149 23.99 14.30 8.47
CA VAL A 149 22.92 13.97 7.53
C VAL A 149 23.06 14.84 6.30
N SER A 150 22.79 14.28 5.12
CA SER A 150 22.78 15.02 3.86
C SER A 150 22.17 16.42 3.98
N SER A 151 22.92 17.43 3.53
CA SER A 151 22.51 18.84 3.55
C SER A 151 21.27 19.15 2.69
N VAL A 152 20.88 18.21 1.81
CA VAL A 152 19.61 18.26 1.06
C VAL A 152 18.41 18.05 2.01
N TRP A 153 18.62 17.37 3.14
CA TRP A 153 17.56 17.01 4.08
C TRP A 153 17.53 17.94 5.30
N THR A 154 18.69 18.34 5.82
CA THR A 154 18.80 19.19 7.02
C THR A 154 20.16 19.87 7.08
N ASP A 155 20.23 21.07 7.65
CA ASP A 155 21.46 21.78 8.00
C ASP A 155 21.98 21.42 9.41
N HIS A 156 21.26 20.57 10.13
CA HIS A 156 21.68 20.00 11.42
C HIS A 156 22.22 18.57 11.29
N ALA A 157 23.11 18.19 12.20
CA ALA A 157 23.56 16.82 12.41
C ALA A 157 22.51 16.02 13.19
N LEU A 158 22.51 14.69 13.03
CA LEU A 158 21.69 13.79 13.83
C LEU A 158 22.43 13.42 15.11
N LEU A 159 21.89 13.83 16.24
CA LEU A 159 22.36 13.42 17.56
C LEU A 159 21.59 12.17 17.99
N THR A 160 22.32 11.13 18.39
CA THR A 160 21.74 9.87 18.87
C THR A 160 22.36 9.48 20.19
N ILE A 161 21.52 9.03 21.13
CA ILE A 161 21.94 8.33 22.34
C ILE A 161 21.33 6.92 22.34
N LYS A 162 22.04 5.95 22.93
CA LYS A 162 21.53 4.59 23.13
C LYS A 162 21.43 4.27 24.61
N LEU A 163 20.23 3.85 25.01
CA LEU A 163 19.91 3.40 26.35
C LEU A 163 19.70 1.88 26.32
N ARG A 164 20.24 1.15 27.31
CA ARG A 164 20.04 -0.28 27.45
C ARG A 164 18.85 -0.55 28.37
N LEU A 165 17.71 -0.87 27.77
CA LEU A 165 16.50 -1.29 28.48
C LEU A 165 16.38 -2.82 28.40
N GLN A 166 16.06 -3.49 29.51
CA GLN A 166 15.64 -4.90 29.48
C GLN A 166 14.17 -4.93 29.08
N LEU A 167 13.88 -5.42 27.87
CA LEU A 167 12.53 -5.50 27.30
C LEU A 167 12.21 -6.95 26.95
N ASN A 168 10.95 -7.36 27.15
CA ASN A 168 10.46 -8.63 26.61
C ASN A 168 10.56 -8.63 25.07
N ASN A 169 11.24 -9.64 24.54
CA ASN A 169 11.59 -9.72 23.12
C ASN A 169 10.35 -10.04 22.27
N THR A 170 10.15 -9.27 21.20
CA THR A 170 9.41 -9.74 20.01
C THR A 170 10.38 -10.46 19.09
N ASP A 171 9.96 -11.57 18.47
CA ASP A 171 10.82 -12.26 17.50
C ASP A 171 11.00 -11.41 16.23
N LYS A 172 12.09 -11.65 15.51
CA LYS A 172 12.46 -10.97 14.25
C LYS A 172 11.46 -11.22 13.11
N GLY A 173 10.47 -12.09 13.33
CA GLY A 173 9.41 -12.42 12.40
C GLY A 173 9.91 -13.09 11.12
N LEU A 174 9.06 -13.08 10.09
CA LEU A 174 9.41 -13.66 8.79
C LEU A 174 10.50 -12.85 8.08
N TRP A 175 11.64 -13.50 7.83
CA TRP A 175 12.66 -12.94 6.97
C TRP A 175 12.16 -12.75 5.53
N ARG A 176 12.49 -11.60 4.94
CA ARG A 176 12.17 -11.25 3.55
C ARG A 176 13.41 -10.69 2.87
N ALA A 177 13.71 -11.16 1.67
CA ALA A 177 14.79 -10.61 0.86
C ALA A 177 14.44 -9.20 0.38
N ASN A 178 15.45 -8.35 0.23
CA ASN A 178 15.25 -7.00 -0.27
C ASN A 178 15.06 -7.01 -1.80
N PRO A 179 13.88 -6.67 -2.34
CA PRO A 179 13.61 -6.73 -3.78
C PRO A 179 14.47 -5.74 -4.58
N ASN A 180 14.95 -4.65 -3.98
CA ASN A 180 15.73 -3.63 -4.69
C ASN A 180 17.15 -4.10 -5.05
N LEU A 181 17.64 -5.18 -4.44
CA LEU A 181 18.99 -5.69 -4.71
C LEU A 181 19.14 -6.26 -6.13
N VAL A 182 18.04 -6.53 -6.85
CA VAL A 182 18.09 -6.92 -8.26
C VAL A 182 18.66 -5.83 -9.17
N HIS A 183 18.69 -4.56 -8.71
CA HIS A 183 19.35 -3.47 -9.43
C HIS A 183 20.86 -3.42 -9.19
N CYS A 184 21.38 -4.18 -8.21
CA CYS A 184 22.80 -4.31 -7.97
C CYS A 184 23.41 -5.40 -8.87
N LYS A 185 24.22 -4.98 -9.85
CA LYS A 185 24.90 -5.89 -10.80
C LYS A 185 25.69 -7.00 -10.10
N PHE A 186 26.39 -6.69 -9.00
CA PHE A 186 27.16 -7.67 -8.23
C PHE A 186 26.26 -8.71 -7.55
N TYR A 187 25.13 -8.29 -7.01
CA TYR A 187 24.16 -9.20 -6.41
C TYR A 187 23.60 -10.16 -7.46
N VAL A 188 23.14 -9.63 -8.60
CA VAL A 188 22.61 -10.44 -9.70
C VAL A 188 23.65 -11.43 -10.22
N LYS A 189 24.90 -10.99 -10.43
CA LYS A 189 25.99 -11.87 -10.86
C LYS A 189 26.21 -13.02 -9.85
N LYS A 190 26.24 -12.71 -8.55
CA LYS A 190 26.43 -13.70 -7.48
C LYS A 190 25.28 -14.72 -7.40
N ILE A 191 24.04 -14.26 -7.56
CA ILE A 191 22.87 -15.15 -7.60
C ILE A 191 22.92 -16.04 -8.84
N ASN A 192 23.16 -15.49 -10.02
CA ASN A 192 23.23 -16.26 -11.27
C ASN A 192 24.36 -17.29 -11.25
N SER A 193 25.58 -16.90 -10.83
CA SER A 193 26.69 -17.86 -10.71
C SER A 193 26.39 -18.95 -9.68
N GLY A 194 25.75 -18.59 -8.57
CA GLY A 194 25.30 -19.54 -7.56
C GLY A 194 24.26 -20.52 -8.10
N ILE A 195 23.29 -20.04 -8.87
CA ILE A 195 22.28 -20.89 -9.53
C ILE A 195 22.95 -21.86 -10.48
N SER A 196 23.81 -21.39 -11.41
CA SER A 196 24.53 -22.27 -12.34
C SER A 196 25.30 -23.36 -11.61
N HIS A 197 26.06 -22.97 -10.58
CA HIS A 197 26.82 -23.92 -9.77
C HIS A 197 25.90 -24.94 -9.10
N PHE A 198 24.85 -24.50 -8.41
CA PHE A 198 23.94 -25.39 -7.70
C PHE A 198 23.20 -26.36 -8.63
N MET A 199 22.77 -25.90 -9.80
CA MET A 199 22.14 -26.75 -10.82
C MET A 199 23.12 -27.83 -11.31
N GLN A 200 24.37 -27.46 -11.60
CA GLN A 200 25.38 -28.36 -12.16
C GLN A 200 25.98 -29.34 -11.13
N THR A 201 26.13 -28.93 -9.86
CA THR A 201 26.84 -29.75 -8.86
C THR A 201 25.90 -30.48 -7.91
N VAL A 202 24.81 -29.83 -7.49
CA VAL A 202 23.92 -30.39 -6.46
C VAL A 202 22.71 -31.09 -7.08
N LEU A 203 22.13 -30.52 -8.15
CA LEU A 203 20.90 -31.06 -8.73
C LEU A 203 21.11 -32.00 -9.91
N ALA A 204 22.25 -31.94 -10.61
CA ALA A 204 22.50 -32.73 -11.83
C ALA A 204 22.31 -34.25 -11.64
N ASN A 205 22.73 -34.79 -10.49
CA ASN A 205 22.64 -36.22 -10.17
C ASN A 205 21.60 -36.54 -9.09
N SER A 206 20.70 -35.61 -8.78
CA SER A 206 19.68 -35.83 -7.76
C SER A 206 18.54 -36.69 -8.30
N SER A 207 18.17 -37.74 -7.55
CA SER A 207 16.96 -38.55 -7.78
C SER A 207 15.68 -37.91 -7.25
N ASP A 208 15.78 -36.70 -6.67
CA ASP A 208 14.62 -35.97 -6.17
C ASP A 208 13.63 -35.63 -7.30
N SER A 209 12.35 -35.56 -6.95
CA SER A 209 11.33 -35.03 -7.84
C SER A 209 11.61 -33.56 -8.20
N ASN A 210 11.06 -33.11 -9.34
CA ASN A 210 11.18 -31.72 -9.78
C ASN A 210 10.76 -30.72 -8.68
N GLN A 211 9.78 -31.11 -7.88
CA GLN A 211 9.21 -30.25 -6.83
C GLN A 211 10.18 -30.03 -5.67
N ILE A 212 10.88 -31.09 -5.27
CA ILE A 212 11.90 -31.03 -4.24
C ILE A 212 13.14 -30.30 -4.77
N LYS A 213 13.56 -30.57 -6.02
CA LYS A 213 14.67 -29.87 -6.68
C LYS A 213 14.44 -28.35 -6.69
N TRP A 214 13.22 -27.92 -7.02
CA TRP A 214 12.84 -26.51 -7.02
C TRP A 214 12.90 -25.88 -5.62
N ASP A 215 12.35 -26.53 -4.60
CA ASP A 215 12.41 -26.03 -3.23
C ASP A 215 13.84 -25.98 -2.68
N ARG A 216 14.69 -26.96 -3.02
CA ARG A 216 16.12 -26.94 -2.68
C ARG A 216 16.84 -25.75 -3.33
N LEU A 217 16.59 -25.49 -4.61
CA LEU A 217 17.14 -24.32 -5.30
C LEU A 217 16.68 -23.01 -4.65
N LYS A 218 15.39 -22.85 -4.36
CA LYS A 218 14.87 -21.68 -3.64
C LYS A 218 15.50 -21.53 -2.27
N GLY A 219 15.68 -22.63 -1.53
CA GLY A 219 16.37 -22.65 -0.25
C GLY A 219 17.83 -22.18 -0.35
N TYR A 220 18.54 -22.57 -1.41
CA TYR A 220 19.90 -22.12 -1.68
C TYR A 220 19.95 -20.63 -2.04
N ILE A 221 19.07 -20.15 -2.92
CA ILE A 221 18.93 -18.73 -3.27
C ILE A 221 18.62 -17.89 -2.02
N ARG A 222 17.73 -18.38 -1.15
CA ARG A 222 17.42 -17.77 0.15
C ARG A 222 18.67 -17.61 1.01
N LYS A 223 19.52 -18.65 1.11
CA LYS A 223 20.79 -18.60 1.85
C LYS A 223 21.75 -17.55 1.26
N LEU A 224 21.93 -17.54 -0.06
CA LEU A 224 22.76 -16.54 -0.74
C LEU A 224 22.25 -15.11 -0.53
N ALA A 225 20.94 -14.91 -0.65
CA ALA A 225 20.30 -13.62 -0.44
C ALA A 225 20.45 -13.14 1.01
N LYS A 226 20.23 -14.02 2.00
CA LYS A 226 20.48 -13.74 3.43
C LYS A 226 21.93 -13.31 3.68
N ALA A 227 22.88 -14.10 3.20
CA ALA A 227 24.31 -13.82 3.38
C ALA A 227 24.69 -12.47 2.75
N TYR A 228 24.25 -12.19 1.53
CA TYR A 228 24.52 -10.91 0.88
C TYR A 228 23.87 -9.73 1.61
N CYS A 229 22.61 -9.85 2.03
CA CYS A 229 21.91 -8.79 2.75
C CYS A 229 22.60 -8.47 4.09
N SER A 230 22.99 -9.51 4.84
CA SER A 230 23.71 -9.35 6.10
C SER A 230 25.06 -8.65 5.89
N ASN A 231 25.85 -9.13 4.92
CA ASN A 231 27.15 -8.55 4.62
C ASN A 231 27.02 -7.10 4.09
N ARG A 232 26.01 -6.82 3.26
CA ARG A 232 25.74 -5.45 2.76
C ARG A 232 25.30 -4.52 3.89
N ALA A 233 24.49 -4.99 4.83
CA ALA A 233 24.09 -4.21 6.00
C ALA A 233 25.30 -3.90 6.91
N SER A 234 26.13 -4.91 7.18
CA SER A 234 27.37 -4.75 7.95
C SER A 234 28.35 -3.80 7.26
N TRP A 235 28.62 -4.02 5.97
CA TRP A 235 29.46 -3.15 5.15
C TRP A 235 28.94 -1.73 5.13
N ARG A 236 27.62 -1.53 4.97
CA ARG A 236 27.02 -0.18 4.94
C ARG A 236 27.22 0.52 6.28
N LYS A 237 26.96 -0.17 7.39
CA LYS A 237 27.14 0.37 8.74
C LYS A 237 28.60 0.77 8.97
N GLN A 238 29.53 -0.12 8.65
CA GLN A 238 30.97 0.16 8.80
C GLN A 238 31.41 1.29 7.89
N ARG A 239 31.05 1.25 6.60
CA ARG A 239 31.43 2.27 5.62
C ARG A 239 30.87 3.64 5.97
N LEU A 240 29.63 3.71 6.46
CA LEU A 240 29.04 4.96 6.94
C LEU A 240 29.83 5.49 8.13
N LYS A 241 30.14 4.63 9.12
CA LYS A 241 30.98 4.99 10.27
C LYS A 241 32.36 5.50 9.86
N ASP A 242 33.02 4.82 8.92
CA ASP A 242 34.34 5.21 8.41
C ASP A 242 34.27 6.57 7.71
N LEU A 243 33.27 6.79 6.85
CA LEU A 243 33.07 8.07 6.15
C LEU A 243 32.74 9.21 7.11
N GLN A 244 31.89 8.97 8.12
CA GLN A 244 31.60 9.94 9.18
C GLN A 244 32.87 10.28 9.97
N SER A 245 33.69 9.28 10.32
CA SER A 245 34.97 9.48 10.99
C SER A 245 35.94 10.31 10.14
N SER A 246 36.14 9.95 8.87
CA SER A 246 36.97 10.72 7.93
C SER A 246 36.47 12.15 7.76
N ARG A 247 35.16 12.35 7.69
CA ARG A 247 34.53 13.68 7.63
C ARG A 247 34.87 14.49 8.89
N ASN A 248 34.70 13.89 10.07
CA ASN A 248 34.98 14.55 11.35
C ASN A 248 36.47 14.87 11.51
N GLN A 249 37.36 13.99 11.04
CA GLN A 249 38.80 14.25 10.99
C GLN A 249 39.15 15.43 10.09
N LEU A 250 38.58 15.51 8.88
CA LEU A 250 38.78 16.64 7.96
C LEU A 250 38.36 17.97 8.58
N ILE A 251 37.21 18.00 9.26
CA ILE A 251 36.72 19.21 9.95
C ILE A 251 37.70 19.65 11.05
N ARG A 252 38.26 18.70 11.81
CA ARG A 252 39.23 19.00 12.87
C ARG A 252 40.56 19.49 12.32
N GLN A 253 41.08 18.84 11.27
CA GLN A 253 42.38 19.16 10.68
C GLN A 253 42.37 20.51 9.93
N LEU A 254 41.28 20.82 9.23
CA LEU A 254 41.18 22.01 8.37
C LEU A 254 40.36 23.15 9.01
N LYS A 255 40.25 23.17 10.35
CA LYS A 255 39.49 24.18 11.11
C LYS A 255 39.91 25.63 10.78
N GLY A 256 41.19 25.84 10.43
CA GLY A 256 41.76 27.13 10.05
C GLY A 256 41.73 27.46 8.56
N ASP A 257 41.46 26.49 7.68
CA ASP A 257 41.46 26.67 6.22
C ASP A 257 40.09 26.31 5.63
N GLN A 258 39.18 27.28 5.71
CA GLN A 258 37.79 27.08 5.29
C GLN A 258 37.63 26.83 3.78
N GLU A 259 38.56 27.31 2.95
CA GLU A 259 38.45 27.20 1.50
C GLU A 259 38.74 25.78 1.04
N VAL A 260 39.83 25.18 1.56
CA VAL A 260 40.16 23.77 1.32
C VAL A 260 39.09 22.85 1.92
N LEU A 261 38.59 23.16 3.13
CA LEU A 261 37.52 22.39 3.75
C LEU A 261 36.25 22.37 2.87
N GLN A 262 35.89 23.47 2.21
CA GLN A 262 34.72 23.49 1.31
C GLN A 262 34.90 22.65 0.05
N GLN A 263 36.13 22.47 -0.43
CA GLN A 263 36.42 21.66 -1.62
C GLN A 263 36.48 20.16 -1.32
N GLU A 264 37.06 19.77 -0.18
CA GLU A 264 37.28 18.35 0.17
C GLU A 264 36.04 17.69 0.81
N LEU A 265 35.28 18.43 1.62
CA LEU A 265 34.19 17.86 2.40
C LEU A 265 33.06 17.25 1.54
N PRO A 266 32.63 17.87 0.41
CA PRO A 266 31.63 17.26 -0.49
C PRO A 266 32.04 15.89 -1.06
N LYS A 267 33.35 15.62 -1.18
CA LYS A 267 33.85 14.32 -1.68
C LYS A 267 33.53 13.19 -0.70
N VAL A 268 33.43 13.48 0.59
CA VAL A 268 33.06 12.52 1.65
C VAL A 268 31.55 12.55 1.94
N GLU A 269 30.93 13.73 1.92
CA GLU A 269 29.48 13.91 2.17
C GLU A 269 28.62 13.27 1.06
N LYS A 270 29.05 13.28 -0.21
CA LYS A 270 28.30 12.65 -1.31
C LYS A 270 28.13 11.13 -1.14
N PRO A 271 29.20 10.35 -0.85
CA PRO A 271 29.05 8.93 -0.48
C PRO A 271 28.16 8.70 0.75
N ILE A 272 28.22 9.55 1.78
CA ILE A 272 27.32 9.47 2.96
C ILE A 272 25.87 9.56 2.50
N ALA A 273 25.52 10.61 1.75
CA ALA A 273 24.16 10.84 1.26
C ALA A 273 23.63 9.67 0.41
N GLN A 274 24.48 9.02 -0.38
CA GLN A 274 24.10 7.82 -1.15
C GLN A 274 23.74 6.63 -0.26
N LEU A 275 24.50 6.37 0.80
CA LEU A 275 24.22 5.28 1.73
C LEU A 275 22.97 5.56 2.57
N GLU A 276 22.77 6.81 2.98
CA GLU A 276 21.56 7.27 3.67
C GLU A 276 20.32 7.10 2.80
N HIS A 277 20.41 7.44 1.51
CA HIS A 277 19.34 7.20 0.55
C HIS A 277 18.99 5.72 0.43
N GLU A 278 19.99 4.82 0.37
CA GLU A 278 19.76 3.37 0.37
C GLU A 278 19.09 2.88 1.68
N ILE A 279 19.40 3.49 2.83
CA ILE A 279 18.73 3.20 4.12
C ILE A 279 17.26 3.66 4.08
N ALA A 280 17.00 4.86 3.57
CA ALA A 280 15.66 5.42 3.43
C ALA A 280 14.77 4.57 2.51
N LEU A 281 15.30 4.09 1.38
CA LEU A 281 14.60 3.18 0.48
C LEU A 281 14.22 1.87 1.18
N ASN A 282 15.11 1.31 2.00
CA ASN A 282 14.82 0.10 2.77
C ASN A 282 13.77 0.32 3.87
N ALA A 283 13.79 1.48 4.52
CA ALA A 283 12.77 1.87 5.50
C ALA A 283 11.39 2.06 4.84
N THR A 284 11.37 2.63 3.63
CA THR A 284 10.16 2.83 2.81
C THR A 284 9.47 1.49 2.50
N LEU A 285 10.25 0.48 2.13
CA LEU A 285 9.74 -0.88 1.89
C LEU A 285 9.07 -1.47 3.15
N LYS A 286 9.66 -1.28 4.33
CA LYS A 286 9.10 -1.75 5.61
C LYS A 286 7.81 -1.01 5.96
N ALA A 287 7.85 0.32 5.86
CA ALA A 287 6.70 1.20 6.10
C ALA A 287 5.56 0.99 5.10
N GLY A 288 5.75 0.24 4.01
CA GLY A 288 4.75 -0.08 2.98
C GLY A 288 4.04 1.18 2.46
N ARG A 289 4.83 2.20 2.17
CA ARG A 289 4.45 3.44 1.49
C ARG A 289 5.32 3.54 0.24
N LEU A 290 4.76 3.99 -0.88
CA LEU A 290 5.57 4.35 -2.05
C LEU A 290 6.04 5.79 -1.84
N TRP A 291 7.34 6.03 -1.98
CA TRP A 291 7.96 7.36 -1.96
C TRP A 291 7.59 8.09 -3.27
N LEU A 292 6.32 8.43 -3.45
CA LEU A 292 5.81 9.11 -4.63
C LEU A 292 5.04 10.40 -4.32
N ASP A 293 4.85 10.73 -3.04
CA ASP A 293 4.39 12.06 -2.64
C ASP A 293 5.60 12.97 -2.42
N ASN A 294 6.07 13.57 -3.53
CA ASN A 294 7.00 14.70 -3.63
C ASN A 294 7.48 15.26 -2.28
N ASN A 295 8.66 14.84 -1.81
CA ASN A 295 9.42 15.43 -0.68
C ASN A 295 8.68 15.63 0.66
N LYS A 296 7.49 15.06 0.89
CA LYS A 296 6.69 15.34 2.11
C LYS A 296 6.95 14.41 3.30
N HIS A 297 7.74 13.34 3.13
CA HIS A 297 7.89 12.32 4.15
C HIS A 297 9.36 12.07 4.52
N SER A 298 9.76 12.54 5.69
CA SER A 298 11.07 12.28 6.27
C SER A 298 11.24 10.79 6.66
N VAL A 299 12.49 10.33 6.81
CA VAL A 299 12.77 8.96 7.32
C VAL A 299 12.11 8.74 8.70
N GLY A 300 12.01 9.79 9.52
CA GLY A 300 11.28 9.76 10.79
C GLY A 300 9.78 9.48 10.63
N PHE A 301 9.13 10.08 9.62
CA PHE A 301 7.73 9.77 9.30
C PHE A 301 7.55 8.30 8.88
N LEU A 302 8.48 7.75 8.12
CA LEU A 302 8.43 6.34 7.69
C LEU A 302 8.59 5.39 8.88
N LYS A 303 9.54 5.63 9.77
CA LYS A 303 9.71 4.85 11.01
C LYS A 303 8.46 4.91 11.89
N LYS A 304 7.93 6.10 12.14
CA LYS A 304 6.66 6.28 12.89
C LYS A 304 5.48 5.57 12.24
N THR A 305 5.43 5.53 10.90
CA THR A 305 4.39 4.80 10.17
C THR A 305 4.54 3.29 10.34
N ASP A 306 5.76 2.77 10.28
CA ASP A 306 6.06 1.36 10.51
C ASP A 306 5.73 0.95 11.94
N GLU A 307 6.17 1.74 12.92
CA GLU A 307 5.87 1.58 14.35
C GLU A 307 4.37 1.61 14.62
N ARG A 308 3.63 2.59 14.07
CA ARG A 308 2.17 2.66 14.21
C ARG A 308 1.49 1.43 13.62
N ARG A 309 1.95 0.94 12.46
CA ARG A 309 1.44 -0.29 11.85
C ARG A 309 1.77 -1.52 12.67
N LEU A 310 2.95 -1.58 13.25
CA LEU A 310 3.36 -2.66 14.15
C LEU A 310 2.47 -2.66 15.38
N ALA A 311 2.34 -1.53 16.08
CA ALA A 311 1.47 -1.37 17.24
C ALA A 311 0.01 -1.75 16.94
N GLN A 312 -0.53 -1.35 15.78
CA GLN A 312 -1.88 -1.75 15.36
C GLN A 312 -2.03 -3.25 15.10
N ARG A 313 -0.95 -3.94 14.74
CA ARG A 313 -0.96 -5.38 14.43
C ARG A 313 -0.56 -6.23 15.64
N THR A 314 0.03 -5.63 16.66
CA THR A 314 0.43 -6.34 17.87
C THR A 314 -0.80 -6.80 18.63
N MET A 315 -0.79 -8.07 19.02
CA MET A 315 -1.79 -8.67 19.89
C MET A 315 -1.34 -8.53 21.33
N ASP A 316 -1.85 -7.53 22.03
CA ASP A 316 -1.54 -7.29 23.45
C ASP A 316 -2.27 -8.31 24.34
N THR A 317 -3.59 -8.41 24.20
CA THR A 317 -4.43 -9.39 24.89
C THR A 317 -5.47 -9.94 23.91
N ILE A 318 -5.73 -11.24 23.98
CA ILE A 318 -6.80 -11.91 23.24
C ILE A 318 -7.58 -12.83 24.19
N THR A 319 -8.85 -13.07 23.91
CA THR A 319 -9.66 -14.03 24.67
C THR A 319 -9.50 -15.43 24.09
N TYR A 320 -9.30 -16.42 24.97
CA TYR A 320 -9.27 -17.81 24.56
C TYR A 320 -10.65 -18.22 24.00
N PRO A 321 -10.74 -18.95 22.85
CA PRO A 321 -12.01 -19.17 22.15
C PRO A 321 -13.08 -19.94 22.93
N THR A 322 -12.70 -20.84 23.84
CA THR A 322 -13.62 -21.72 24.57
C THR A 322 -13.85 -21.32 26.02
N THR A 323 -12.82 -20.82 26.70
CA THR A 323 -12.88 -20.47 28.12
C THR A 323 -13.13 -18.99 28.36
N GLU A 324 -13.05 -18.16 27.30
CA GLU A 324 -13.12 -16.69 27.35
C GLU A 324 -12.07 -16.02 28.26
N ALA A 325 -11.08 -16.79 28.74
CA ALA A 325 -10.02 -16.29 29.60
C ALA A 325 -9.07 -15.35 28.82
N PRO A 326 -8.56 -14.27 29.45
CA PRO A 326 -7.60 -13.37 28.81
C PRO A 326 -6.22 -14.03 28.67
N CYS A 327 -5.68 -14.04 27.46
CA CYS A 327 -4.35 -14.53 27.12
C CYS A 327 -3.37 -13.36 26.95
N THR A 328 -2.40 -13.25 27.86
CA THR A 328 -1.39 -12.16 27.88
C THR A 328 0.02 -12.64 27.56
N THR A 329 0.35 -13.92 27.83
CA THR A 329 1.66 -14.49 27.51
C THR A 329 1.76 -14.88 26.04
N THR A 330 2.97 -14.95 25.49
CA THR A 330 3.18 -15.39 24.09
C THR A 330 2.69 -16.82 23.86
N ALA A 331 2.92 -17.74 24.81
CA ALA A 331 2.53 -19.13 24.68
C ALA A 331 0.99 -19.28 24.64
N ASP A 332 0.28 -18.61 25.56
CA ASP A 332 -1.19 -18.65 25.61
C ASP A 332 -1.80 -18.04 24.35
N LYS A 333 -1.22 -16.93 23.85
CA LYS A 333 -1.69 -16.31 22.60
C LYS A 333 -1.54 -17.23 21.40
N LEU A 334 -0.39 -17.91 21.28
CA LEU A 334 -0.12 -18.84 20.19
C LEU A 334 -1.12 -19.99 20.21
N GLU A 335 -1.40 -20.55 21.38
CA GLU A 335 -2.33 -21.66 21.54
C GLU A 335 -3.79 -21.24 21.29
N ALA A 336 -4.23 -20.11 21.85
CA ALA A 336 -5.57 -19.56 21.62
C ALA A 336 -5.83 -19.29 20.12
N VAL A 337 -4.85 -18.69 19.42
CA VAL A 337 -4.94 -18.45 17.98
C VAL A 337 -4.97 -19.76 17.20
N ARG A 338 -4.10 -20.72 17.55
CA ARG A 338 -4.08 -22.05 16.90
C ARG A 338 -5.44 -22.74 17.05
N ALA A 339 -5.97 -22.83 18.27
CA ALA A 339 -7.24 -23.47 18.58
C ALA A 339 -8.41 -22.85 17.80
N TYR A 340 -8.49 -21.50 17.75
CA TYR A 340 -9.51 -20.80 16.97
C TYR A 340 -9.48 -21.15 15.48
N TYR A 341 -8.30 -21.12 14.86
CA TYR A 341 -8.15 -21.38 13.44
C TYR A 341 -8.27 -22.86 13.08
N ASP A 342 -7.93 -23.77 14.00
CA ASP A 342 -8.14 -25.21 13.83
C ASP A 342 -9.64 -25.54 13.70
N VAL A 343 -10.47 -24.91 14.52
CA VAL A 343 -11.94 -25.01 14.42
C VAL A 343 -12.43 -24.32 13.14
N LEU A 344 -11.98 -23.10 12.85
CA LEU A 344 -12.44 -22.34 11.68
C LEU A 344 -12.19 -23.05 10.34
N TYR A 345 -11.06 -23.76 10.20
CA TYR A 345 -10.73 -24.50 8.99
C TYR A 345 -11.14 -25.97 9.01
N SER A 346 -11.82 -26.40 10.07
CA SER A 346 -12.42 -27.73 10.12
C SER A 346 -13.75 -27.77 9.34
N PRO A 347 -14.05 -28.86 8.63
CA PRO A 347 -15.26 -28.97 7.83
C PRO A 347 -16.49 -29.12 8.74
N GLU A 348 -17.54 -28.35 8.45
CA GLU A 348 -18.89 -28.63 8.98
C GLU A 348 -19.53 -29.83 8.26
N PRO A 349 -20.49 -30.54 8.89
CA PRO A 349 -21.22 -31.63 8.25
C PRO A 349 -21.89 -31.18 6.95
N SER A 350 -21.61 -31.86 5.84
CA SER A 350 -22.13 -31.44 4.54
C SER A 350 -23.61 -31.81 4.37
N HIS A 351 -24.47 -30.82 4.14
CA HIS A 351 -25.88 -31.03 3.81
C HIS A 351 -26.01 -31.44 2.33
N ARG A 352 -25.73 -32.71 2.04
CA ARG A 352 -25.70 -33.27 0.67
C ARG A 352 -26.94 -32.93 -0.14
N TYR A 353 -28.13 -33.05 0.45
CA TYR A 353 -29.40 -32.70 -0.19
C TYR A 353 -29.46 -31.24 -0.63
N SER A 354 -29.12 -30.30 0.27
CA SER A 354 -29.12 -28.86 -0.04
C SER A 354 -28.11 -28.50 -1.13
N MET A 355 -26.92 -29.12 -1.11
CA MET A 355 -25.93 -28.94 -2.17
C MET A 355 -26.45 -29.46 -3.51
N ASP A 356 -26.93 -30.70 -3.56
CA ASP A 356 -27.39 -31.30 -4.81
C ASP A 356 -28.63 -30.56 -5.37
N LYS A 357 -29.53 -30.04 -4.50
CA LYS A 357 -30.65 -29.17 -4.87
C LYS A 357 -30.16 -27.85 -5.47
N LEU A 358 -29.22 -27.16 -4.82
CA LEU A 358 -28.69 -25.88 -5.30
C LEU A 358 -27.97 -26.02 -6.66
N LEU A 359 -27.23 -27.12 -6.84
CA LEU A 359 -26.48 -27.39 -8.06
C LEU A 359 -27.35 -27.98 -9.19
N SER A 360 -28.61 -28.33 -8.93
CA SER A 360 -29.49 -28.97 -9.92
C SER A 360 -29.83 -28.06 -11.11
N GLY A 361 -29.89 -26.74 -10.89
CA GLY A 361 -30.17 -25.74 -11.91
C GLY A 361 -28.97 -25.34 -12.77
N ILE A 362 -27.78 -25.92 -12.53
CA ILE A 362 -26.57 -25.61 -13.29
C ILE A 362 -26.53 -26.44 -14.57
N GLN A 363 -26.29 -25.77 -15.69
CA GLN A 363 -25.97 -26.39 -16.96
C GLN A 363 -24.46 -26.34 -17.22
N ASN A 364 -23.97 -27.31 -18.00
CA ASN A 364 -22.62 -27.26 -18.53
C ASN A 364 -22.51 -26.06 -19.49
N THR A 365 -21.65 -25.10 -19.14
CA THR A 365 -21.53 -23.80 -19.82
C THR A 365 -20.11 -23.55 -20.32
N ILE A 366 -19.14 -24.37 -19.89
CA ILE A 366 -17.77 -24.31 -20.39
C ILE A 366 -17.73 -24.95 -21.79
N SER A 367 -17.30 -24.18 -22.78
CA SER A 367 -17.13 -24.68 -24.14
C SER A 367 -15.93 -25.63 -24.25
N VAL A 368 -15.89 -26.46 -25.29
CA VAL A 368 -14.75 -27.35 -25.57
C VAL A 368 -13.46 -26.55 -25.72
N ASP A 369 -13.49 -25.44 -26.48
CA ASP A 369 -12.33 -24.56 -26.67
C ASP A 369 -11.83 -23.96 -25.34
N ASP A 370 -12.74 -23.52 -24.46
CA ASP A 370 -12.35 -23.01 -23.13
C ASP A 370 -11.75 -24.13 -22.27
N ALA A 371 -12.34 -25.33 -22.30
CA ALA A 371 -11.84 -26.49 -21.57
C ALA A 371 -10.43 -26.87 -22.03
N GLU A 372 -10.18 -26.94 -23.34
CA GLU A 372 -8.88 -27.21 -23.94
C GLU A 372 -7.86 -26.12 -23.59
N TYR A 373 -8.25 -24.84 -23.64
CA TYR A 373 -7.39 -23.74 -23.25
C TYR A 373 -7.00 -23.80 -21.76
N ILE A 374 -7.95 -24.14 -20.88
CA ILE A 374 -7.71 -24.27 -19.44
C ILE A 374 -6.62 -25.32 -19.16
N ILE A 375 -6.62 -26.44 -19.88
CA ILE A 375 -5.68 -27.57 -19.69
C ILE A 375 -4.43 -27.52 -20.57
N SER A 376 -4.30 -26.50 -21.42
CA SER A 376 -3.14 -26.36 -22.30
C SER A 376 -1.82 -26.36 -21.53
N SER A 377 -0.74 -26.90 -22.09
CA SER A 377 0.55 -26.93 -21.36
C SER A 377 1.04 -25.51 -21.03
N ILE A 378 1.60 -25.33 -19.83
CA ILE A 378 2.21 -24.07 -19.40
C ILE A 378 3.58 -23.95 -20.05
N ASN A 379 3.82 -22.84 -20.76
CA ASN A 379 5.11 -22.55 -21.37
C ASN A 379 5.90 -21.47 -20.58
N MET A 380 7.16 -21.25 -20.96
CA MET A 380 8.00 -20.27 -20.26
C MET A 380 7.51 -18.83 -20.40
N ASP A 381 6.88 -18.51 -21.53
CA ASP A 381 6.35 -17.17 -21.76
C ASP A 381 5.15 -16.89 -20.84
N ASP A 382 4.28 -17.88 -20.59
CA ASP A 382 3.20 -17.78 -19.58
C ASP A 382 3.77 -17.45 -18.19
N ILE A 383 4.82 -18.16 -17.77
CA ILE A 383 5.47 -18.00 -16.47
C ILE A 383 6.13 -16.63 -16.35
N LEU A 384 6.94 -16.24 -17.33
CA LEU A 384 7.69 -14.98 -17.30
C LEU A 384 6.76 -13.77 -17.46
N LYS A 385 5.74 -13.82 -18.33
CA LYS A 385 4.72 -12.76 -18.45
C LYS A 385 3.93 -12.61 -17.15
N SER A 386 3.54 -13.72 -16.53
CA SER A 386 2.80 -13.70 -15.26
C SER A 386 3.65 -13.12 -14.14
N ALA A 387 4.91 -13.55 -14.01
CA ALA A 387 5.85 -13.03 -13.02
C ALA A 387 6.15 -11.53 -13.19
N ARG A 388 6.31 -11.04 -14.43
CA ARG A 388 6.57 -9.61 -14.72
C ARG A 388 5.43 -8.68 -14.33
N ARG A 389 4.18 -9.17 -14.42
CA ARG A 389 2.97 -8.40 -14.05
C ARG A 389 2.74 -8.34 -12.53
N CYS A 390 3.52 -9.07 -11.74
CA CYS A 390 3.36 -9.09 -10.29
C CYS A 390 3.90 -7.81 -9.62
N PRO A 391 3.31 -7.38 -8.48
CA PRO A 391 3.80 -6.21 -7.75
C PRO A 391 5.24 -6.39 -7.28
N LYS A 392 6.12 -5.42 -7.56
CA LYS A 392 7.56 -5.51 -7.22
C LYS A 392 7.85 -5.43 -5.72
N VAL A 393 6.91 -4.91 -4.94
CA VAL A 393 7.07 -4.60 -3.50
C VAL A 393 6.14 -5.39 -2.59
N SER A 394 5.38 -6.36 -3.12
CA SER A 394 4.51 -7.18 -2.27
C SER A 394 5.30 -8.15 -1.40
N SER A 395 4.78 -8.42 -0.21
CA SER A 395 5.38 -9.39 0.72
C SER A 395 5.36 -10.82 0.17
N PRO A 396 6.50 -11.54 0.21
CA PRO A 396 6.55 -12.97 -0.09
C PRO A 396 6.04 -13.83 1.07
N GLY A 397 5.90 -15.14 0.81
CA GLY A 397 5.58 -16.15 1.81
C GLY A 397 6.77 -16.56 2.69
N ARG A 398 6.71 -17.78 3.25
CA ARG A 398 7.69 -18.29 4.24
C ARG A 398 9.11 -18.42 3.69
N ASP A 399 9.28 -18.60 2.38
CA ASP A 399 10.61 -18.65 1.77
C ASP A 399 11.31 -17.27 1.76
N GLY A 400 10.53 -16.18 1.89
CA GLY A 400 11.03 -14.82 1.92
C GLY A 400 11.52 -14.31 0.56
N LEU A 401 11.21 -14.98 -0.56
CA LEU A 401 11.67 -14.62 -1.90
C LEU A 401 10.63 -13.76 -2.63
N PRO A 402 10.87 -12.44 -2.82
CA PRO A 402 9.97 -11.57 -3.58
C PRO A 402 10.08 -11.84 -5.09
N TYR A 403 9.05 -11.42 -5.84
CA TYR A 403 8.97 -11.63 -7.29
C TYR A 403 10.24 -11.23 -8.07
N PRO A 404 10.92 -10.09 -7.79
CA PRO A 404 12.11 -9.72 -8.55
C PRO A 404 13.27 -10.72 -8.39
N ILE A 405 13.43 -11.32 -7.21
CA ILE A 405 14.50 -12.30 -6.95
C ILE A 405 14.10 -13.66 -7.52
N LEU A 406 12.84 -14.05 -7.36
CA LEU A 406 12.31 -15.25 -7.97
C LEU A 406 12.45 -15.23 -9.52
N HIS A 407 12.24 -14.07 -10.13
CA HIS A 407 12.39 -13.89 -11.57
C HIS A 407 13.81 -14.20 -12.05
N LEU A 408 14.85 -13.89 -11.26
CA LEU A 408 16.22 -14.25 -11.60
C LEU A 408 16.39 -15.77 -11.75
N ALA A 409 15.75 -16.54 -10.87
CA ALA A 409 15.78 -18.01 -10.93
C ALA A 409 14.97 -18.54 -12.12
N MET A 410 13.75 -18.05 -12.30
CA MET A 410 12.85 -18.51 -13.37
C MET A 410 13.38 -18.16 -14.77
N ALA A 411 14.02 -17.01 -14.93
CA ALA A 411 14.60 -16.58 -16.19
C ALA A 411 16.00 -17.18 -16.44
N HIS A 412 16.59 -17.89 -15.48
CA HIS A 412 17.92 -18.46 -15.62
C HIS A 412 17.88 -19.65 -16.60
N PRO A 413 18.74 -19.69 -17.64
CA PRO A 413 18.71 -20.75 -18.64
C PRO A 413 18.80 -22.16 -18.06
N ALA A 414 19.70 -22.37 -17.07
CA ALA A 414 19.87 -23.66 -16.42
C ALA A 414 18.63 -24.15 -15.65
N CYS A 415 17.69 -23.26 -15.29
CA CYS A 415 16.48 -23.62 -14.54
C CYS A 415 15.27 -23.85 -15.44
N LYS A 416 15.36 -23.58 -16.75
CA LYS A 416 14.22 -23.56 -17.67
C LYS A 416 13.41 -24.85 -17.64
N GLU A 417 14.07 -25.99 -17.80
CA GLU A 417 13.42 -27.31 -17.83
C GLU A 417 12.78 -27.66 -16.50
N LEU A 418 13.50 -27.42 -15.39
CA LEU A 418 12.99 -27.65 -14.05
C LEU A 418 11.74 -26.81 -13.77
N VAL A 419 11.76 -25.52 -14.11
CA VAL A 419 10.63 -24.61 -13.90
C VAL A 419 9.41 -25.04 -14.73
N LEU A 420 9.61 -25.41 -15.99
CA LEU A 420 8.53 -25.94 -16.84
C LEU A 420 7.93 -27.21 -16.26
N ALA A 421 8.77 -28.16 -15.84
CA ALA A 421 8.32 -29.41 -15.26
C ALA A 421 7.52 -29.18 -13.97
N VAL A 422 8.02 -28.34 -13.06
CA VAL A 422 7.32 -27.97 -11.81
C VAL A 422 5.92 -27.43 -12.09
N TYR A 423 5.79 -26.50 -13.03
CA TYR A 423 4.51 -25.85 -13.32
C TYR A 423 3.54 -26.79 -14.05
N ASN A 424 4.04 -27.61 -14.99
CA ASN A 424 3.19 -28.56 -15.70
C ASN A 424 2.78 -29.76 -14.83
N ASP A 425 3.66 -30.25 -13.95
CA ASP A 425 3.30 -31.28 -12.96
C ASP A 425 2.23 -30.74 -11.99
N ALA A 426 2.37 -29.48 -11.54
CA ALA A 426 1.38 -28.80 -10.73
C ALA A 426 0.03 -28.64 -11.45
N HIS A 427 0.06 -28.34 -12.75
CA HIS A 427 -1.13 -28.15 -13.56
C HIS A 427 -1.84 -29.47 -13.90
N ASN A 428 -1.09 -30.45 -14.42
CA ASN A 428 -1.63 -31.68 -15.01
C ASN A 428 -1.91 -32.74 -13.95
N LEU A 429 -1.04 -32.83 -12.93
CA LEU A 429 -1.08 -33.91 -11.92
C LEU A 429 -1.55 -33.39 -10.55
N GLY A 430 -1.61 -32.08 -10.35
CA GLY A 430 -1.89 -31.49 -9.04
C GLY A 430 -0.81 -31.81 -8.00
N VAL A 431 0.45 -31.96 -8.45
CA VAL A 431 1.62 -32.24 -7.61
C VAL A 431 2.46 -30.96 -7.47
N PHE A 432 2.64 -30.48 -6.25
CA PHE A 432 3.26 -29.18 -5.98
C PHE A 432 4.57 -29.31 -5.19
N PRO A 433 5.47 -28.30 -5.28
CA PRO A 433 6.50 -28.07 -4.27
C PRO A 433 5.88 -28.08 -2.86
N PRO A 434 6.47 -28.80 -1.88
CA PRO A 434 5.98 -28.77 -0.50
C PRO A 434 5.79 -27.36 0.04
N SER A 435 6.67 -26.42 -0.34
CA SER A 435 6.55 -25.02 0.05
C SER A 435 5.29 -24.30 -0.47
N TRP A 436 4.60 -24.83 -1.49
CA TRP A 436 3.31 -24.28 -1.98
C TRP A 436 2.12 -24.76 -1.13
N GLN A 437 2.31 -25.85 -0.39
CA GLN A 437 1.36 -26.40 0.56
C GLN A 437 1.62 -25.89 1.98
N GLU A 438 2.59 -25.00 2.18
CA GLU A 438 2.78 -24.28 3.43
C GLU A 438 2.40 -22.81 3.27
N THR A 439 1.48 -22.32 4.10
CA THR A 439 1.07 -20.92 4.11
C THR A 439 1.28 -20.31 5.48
N CYS A 440 1.81 -19.08 5.51
CA CYS A 440 1.79 -18.28 6.73
C CYS A 440 0.60 -17.31 6.69
N ILE A 441 -0.20 -17.27 7.74
CA ILE A 441 -1.25 -16.25 7.91
C ILE A 441 -0.70 -15.12 8.77
N VAL A 442 -0.89 -13.89 8.31
CA VAL A 442 -0.72 -12.68 9.13
C VAL A 442 -2.09 -12.10 9.42
N LEU A 443 -2.30 -11.71 10.68
CA LEU A 443 -3.55 -11.15 11.15
C LEU A 443 -3.50 -9.62 11.07
N LEU A 444 -4.53 -9.03 10.47
CA LEU A 444 -4.72 -7.58 10.40
C LEU A 444 -5.94 -7.19 11.24
N PRO A 445 -5.86 -6.13 12.07
CA PRO A 445 -7.00 -5.70 12.87
C PRO A 445 -8.15 -5.23 11.97
N ARG A 446 -9.39 -5.60 12.32
CA ARG A 446 -10.62 -4.96 11.83
C ARG A 446 -11.11 -3.95 12.87
N LYS A 447 -12.27 -3.35 12.61
CA LYS A 447 -13.01 -2.56 13.62
C LYS A 447 -13.62 -3.52 14.65
N GLY A 448 -13.80 -3.05 15.88
CA GLY A 448 -14.38 -3.82 16.98
C GLY A 448 -13.39 -4.12 18.09
N ASP A 449 -13.79 -4.96 19.03
CA ASP A 449 -12.95 -5.43 20.13
C ASP A 449 -11.85 -6.35 19.60
N LEU A 450 -10.59 -5.94 19.77
CA LEU A 450 -9.43 -6.69 19.30
C LEU A 450 -9.04 -7.85 20.22
N TRP A 451 -9.69 -8.00 21.37
CA TRP A 451 -9.55 -9.21 22.19
C TRP A 451 -10.20 -10.41 21.51
N ASN A 452 -11.27 -10.16 20.74
CA ASN A 452 -11.97 -11.19 19.97
C ASN A 452 -11.26 -11.50 18.64
N LEU A 453 -10.83 -12.75 18.46
CA LEU A 453 -10.17 -13.25 17.25
C LEU A 453 -11.01 -13.14 15.96
N ALA A 454 -12.34 -13.03 16.06
CA ALA A 454 -13.22 -12.78 14.92
C ALA A 454 -13.02 -11.38 14.29
N ASN A 455 -12.53 -10.42 15.07
CA ASN A 455 -12.21 -9.06 14.60
C ASN A 455 -10.81 -8.96 13.98
N TRP A 456 -10.15 -10.09 13.73
CA TRP A 456 -8.89 -10.15 13.00
C TRP A 456 -9.10 -10.73 11.61
N ARG A 457 -8.50 -10.06 10.61
CA ARG A 457 -8.55 -10.49 9.21
C ARG A 457 -7.33 -11.35 8.88
N PRO A 458 -7.50 -12.63 8.51
CA PRO A 458 -6.40 -13.47 8.08
C PRO A 458 -5.95 -13.14 6.65
N ILE A 459 -4.67 -12.83 6.46
CA ILE A 459 -4.05 -12.65 5.14
C ILE A 459 -3.04 -13.76 4.91
N SER A 460 -3.25 -14.54 3.85
CA SER A 460 -2.34 -15.62 3.44
C SER A 460 -1.10 -15.05 2.73
N LEU A 461 0.05 -15.15 3.37
CA LEU A 461 1.37 -14.92 2.76
C LEU A 461 1.81 -16.18 1.99
N ILE A 462 1.33 -16.28 0.75
CA ILE A 462 1.65 -17.35 -0.18
C ILE A 462 3.01 -17.06 -0.85
N ASN A 463 3.83 -18.11 -1.05
CA ASN A 463 5.10 -17.99 -1.77
C ASN A 463 4.87 -17.46 -3.19
N THR A 464 5.81 -16.66 -3.68
CA THR A 464 5.63 -15.87 -4.91
C THR A 464 5.52 -16.74 -6.16
N ASP A 465 6.17 -17.90 -6.18
CA ASP A 465 6.07 -18.88 -7.25
C ASP A 465 4.69 -19.54 -7.31
N CYS A 466 4.13 -19.92 -6.16
CA CYS A 466 2.75 -20.40 -6.10
C CYS A 466 1.76 -19.33 -6.60
N LYS A 467 1.99 -18.04 -6.27
CA LYS A 467 1.16 -16.93 -6.80
C LYS A 467 1.31 -16.72 -8.31
N VAL A 468 2.49 -16.98 -8.89
CA VAL A 468 2.66 -16.96 -10.36
C VAL A 468 1.81 -18.07 -10.98
N PHE A 469 1.84 -19.27 -10.40
CA PHE A 469 1.02 -20.40 -10.87
C PHE A 469 -0.49 -20.10 -10.80
N THR A 470 -1.00 -19.65 -9.65
CA THR A 470 -2.43 -19.33 -9.53
C THR A 470 -2.85 -18.18 -10.42
N ARG A 471 -1.94 -17.26 -10.75
CA ARG A 471 -2.20 -16.18 -11.70
C ARG A 471 -2.33 -16.70 -13.14
N ILE A 472 -1.50 -17.67 -13.53
CA ILE A 472 -1.63 -18.35 -14.83
C ILE A 472 -2.99 -19.04 -14.89
N LEU A 473 -3.35 -19.83 -13.87
CA LEU A 473 -4.65 -20.49 -13.81
C LEU A 473 -5.80 -19.48 -13.86
N ASN A 474 -5.73 -18.40 -13.08
CA ASN A 474 -6.72 -17.33 -13.11
C ASN A 474 -6.88 -16.74 -14.53
N SER A 475 -5.78 -16.49 -15.23
CA SER A 475 -5.84 -15.95 -16.60
C SER A 475 -6.49 -16.90 -17.60
N ARG A 476 -6.42 -18.21 -17.36
CA ARG A 476 -7.05 -19.22 -18.21
C ARG A 476 -8.55 -19.37 -17.93
N VAL A 477 -8.94 -19.33 -16.65
CA VAL A 477 -10.36 -19.49 -16.28
C VAL A 477 -11.18 -18.21 -16.41
N ILE A 478 -10.56 -17.03 -16.34
CA ILE A 478 -11.32 -15.76 -16.34
C ILE A 478 -12.08 -15.51 -17.65
N GLY A 479 -11.58 -16.03 -18.77
CA GLY A 479 -12.27 -15.98 -20.07
C GLY A 479 -13.57 -16.79 -20.04
N ALA A 480 -13.50 -18.03 -19.53
CA ALA A 480 -14.66 -18.88 -19.29
C ALA A 480 -15.62 -18.28 -18.24
N ALA A 481 -15.07 -17.69 -17.17
CA ALA A 481 -15.83 -17.08 -16.09
C ALA A 481 -16.84 -16.03 -16.59
N ASN A 482 -16.47 -15.23 -17.59
CA ASN A 482 -17.37 -14.24 -18.19
C ASN A 482 -18.61 -14.84 -18.87
N LYS A 483 -18.52 -16.09 -19.35
CA LYS A 483 -19.61 -16.82 -20.00
C LYS A 483 -20.51 -17.52 -18.97
N VAL A 484 -19.91 -17.99 -17.88
CA VAL A 484 -20.59 -18.76 -16.83
C VAL A 484 -21.29 -17.86 -15.80
N ILE A 485 -20.63 -16.77 -15.38
CA ILE A 485 -21.12 -15.92 -14.29
C ILE A 485 -22.06 -14.85 -14.86
N THR A 486 -23.30 -14.81 -14.35
CA THR A 486 -24.34 -13.85 -14.71
C THR A 486 -23.87 -12.39 -14.61
N GLY A 487 -24.48 -11.51 -15.41
CA GLY A 487 -24.14 -10.08 -15.45
C GLY A 487 -24.35 -9.34 -14.13
N HIS A 488 -25.08 -9.92 -13.17
CA HIS A 488 -25.38 -9.36 -11.86
C HIS A 488 -24.23 -9.49 -10.85
N GLN A 489 -23.14 -10.18 -11.19
CA GLN A 489 -21.92 -10.23 -10.39
C GLN A 489 -20.84 -9.32 -11.01
N ALA A 490 -20.55 -8.17 -10.38
CA ALA A 490 -19.52 -7.25 -10.86
C ALA A 490 -18.15 -7.46 -10.19
N GLY A 491 -18.12 -8.03 -8.99
CA GLY A 491 -16.89 -8.17 -8.21
C GLY A 491 -15.88 -9.08 -8.92
N PHE A 492 -14.63 -8.62 -9.06
CA PHE A 492 -13.51 -9.42 -9.60
C PHE A 492 -13.70 -9.97 -11.03
N MET A 493 -14.68 -9.46 -11.77
CA MET A 493 -14.91 -9.83 -13.16
C MET A 493 -14.28 -8.79 -14.10
N PRO A 494 -13.60 -9.21 -15.17
CA PRO A 494 -13.06 -8.28 -16.15
C PRO A 494 -14.20 -7.51 -16.80
N THR A 495 -13.91 -6.27 -17.22
CA THR A 495 -14.87 -5.36 -17.90
C THR A 495 -16.17 -5.04 -17.13
N ARG A 496 -16.32 -5.47 -15.88
CA ARG A 496 -17.43 -5.11 -14.99
C ARG A 496 -16.96 -4.13 -13.94
N PHE A 497 -17.80 -3.15 -13.60
CA PHE A 497 -17.45 -2.10 -12.64
C PHE A 497 -18.45 -2.06 -11.51
N ILE A 498 -17.98 -2.20 -10.28
CA ILE A 498 -18.84 -2.18 -9.09
C ILE A 498 -19.65 -0.89 -8.95
N GLY A 499 -19.14 0.22 -9.47
CA GLY A 499 -19.87 1.49 -9.46
C GLY A 499 -21.16 1.46 -10.29
N ASP A 500 -21.27 0.57 -11.28
CA ASP A 500 -22.50 0.40 -12.07
C ASP A 500 -23.63 -0.18 -11.20
N HIS A 501 -23.32 -1.09 -10.27
CA HIS A 501 -24.32 -1.63 -9.33
C HIS A 501 -24.73 -0.60 -8.28
N GLY A 502 -23.76 0.16 -7.74
CA GLY A 502 -24.07 1.23 -6.79
C GLY A 502 -24.92 2.33 -7.42
N LEU A 503 -24.64 2.64 -8.70
CA LEU A 503 -25.45 3.54 -9.52
C LEU A 503 -26.85 2.99 -9.76
N ALA A 504 -26.97 1.75 -10.26
CA ALA A 504 -28.25 1.13 -10.51
C ALA A 504 -29.12 1.09 -9.24
N LEU A 505 -28.54 0.71 -8.09
CA LEU A 505 -29.23 0.72 -6.81
C LEU A 505 -29.78 2.11 -6.45
N ARG A 506 -28.97 3.16 -6.63
CA ARG A 506 -29.41 4.54 -6.35
C ARG A 506 -30.57 4.95 -7.25
N LEU A 507 -30.48 4.66 -8.55
CA LEU A 507 -31.52 5.01 -9.52
C LEU A 507 -32.82 4.26 -9.24
N LEU A 508 -32.74 2.99 -8.82
CA LEU A 508 -33.90 2.20 -8.37
C LEU A 508 -34.54 2.80 -7.11
N MET A 509 -33.74 3.26 -6.15
CA MET A 509 -34.24 3.92 -4.94
C MET A 509 -34.93 5.25 -5.26
N GLU A 510 -34.36 6.05 -6.17
CA GLU A 510 -34.94 7.31 -6.63
C GLU A 510 -36.27 7.07 -7.36
N ASP A 511 -36.34 6.08 -8.27
CA ASP A 511 -37.58 5.69 -8.95
C ASP A 511 -38.66 5.20 -7.97
N ALA A 512 -38.29 4.36 -7.00
CA ALA A 512 -39.22 3.86 -6.00
C ALA A 512 -39.78 4.99 -5.13
N GLN A 513 -38.94 5.95 -4.76
CA GLN A 513 -39.36 7.13 -4.00
C GLN A 513 -40.30 8.03 -4.80
N LEU A 514 -40.01 8.27 -6.08
CA LEU A 514 -40.84 9.08 -6.96
C LEU A 514 -42.24 8.50 -7.16
N HIS A 515 -42.36 7.18 -7.21
CA HIS A 515 -43.62 6.47 -7.44
C HIS A 515 -44.27 5.95 -6.16
N SER A 516 -43.73 6.30 -4.99
CA SER A 516 -44.20 5.79 -3.69
C SER A 516 -44.33 4.26 -3.66
N ASN A 517 -43.40 3.56 -4.33
CA ASN A 517 -43.42 2.11 -4.45
C ASN A 517 -42.90 1.46 -3.15
N CYS A 518 -43.63 0.48 -2.62
CA CYS A 518 -43.30 -0.20 -1.36
C CYS A 518 -42.31 -1.38 -1.51
N ALA A 519 -41.51 -1.43 -2.58
CA ALA A 519 -40.52 -2.47 -2.77
C ALA A 519 -39.48 -2.50 -1.63
N ILE A 520 -38.98 -3.71 -1.35
CA ILE A 520 -38.02 -3.97 -0.27
C ILE A 520 -36.65 -4.26 -0.87
N GLY A 521 -35.62 -3.57 -0.37
CA GLY A 521 -34.22 -3.91 -0.63
C GLY A 521 -33.69 -4.91 0.40
N VAL A 522 -33.10 -6.02 -0.05
CA VAL A 522 -32.47 -7.02 0.82
C VAL A 522 -30.95 -6.94 0.67
N ALA A 523 -30.25 -6.60 1.75
CA ALA A 523 -28.79 -6.56 1.79
C ALA A 523 -28.25 -7.75 2.59
N ILE A 524 -27.53 -8.64 1.92
CA ILE A 524 -26.95 -9.86 2.51
C ILE A 524 -25.43 -9.73 2.51
N ASP A 525 -24.80 -10.01 3.64
CA ASP A 525 -23.34 -10.13 3.75
C ASP A 525 -22.95 -11.54 4.16
N SER A 526 -21.91 -12.09 3.53
CA SER A 526 -21.39 -13.42 3.85
C SER A 526 -20.29 -13.30 4.89
N ALA A 527 -20.58 -13.75 6.12
CA ALA A 527 -19.58 -13.83 7.17
C ALA A 527 -18.39 -14.67 6.72
N LYS A 528 -17.17 -14.10 6.79
CA LYS A 528 -15.91 -14.76 6.42
C LYS A 528 -15.98 -15.54 5.09
N ALA A 529 -16.53 -14.91 4.06
CA ALA A 529 -16.86 -15.49 2.76
C ALA A 529 -15.84 -16.49 2.16
N TYR A 530 -14.52 -16.21 2.24
CA TYR A 530 -13.51 -17.14 1.73
C TYR A 530 -13.24 -18.33 2.65
N ASP A 531 -13.32 -18.14 3.97
CA ASP A 531 -12.94 -19.16 4.96
C ASP A 531 -13.97 -20.30 5.02
N TYR A 532 -15.21 -20.05 4.54
CA TYR A 532 -16.32 -21.01 4.55
C TYR A 532 -16.60 -21.74 3.22
N VAL A 533 -15.69 -21.70 2.23
CA VAL A 533 -15.90 -22.44 0.98
C VAL A 533 -15.57 -23.93 1.13
N ASN A 534 -16.54 -24.81 0.85
CA ASN A 534 -16.41 -26.25 1.02
C ASN A 534 -15.72 -26.96 -0.15
N GLU A 535 -14.80 -27.89 0.17
CA GLU A 535 -14.06 -28.71 -0.79
C GLU A 535 -14.98 -29.53 -1.69
N GLN A 536 -15.95 -30.25 -1.12
CA GLN A 536 -16.86 -31.10 -1.88
C GLN A 536 -17.78 -30.26 -2.75
N TYR A 537 -18.29 -29.15 -2.20
CA TYR A 537 -19.13 -28.20 -2.94
C TYR A 537 -18.41 -27.62 -4.14
N ILE A 538 -17.21 -27.06 -3.96
CA ILE A 538 -16.47 -26.41 -5.05
C ILE A 538 -16.09 -27.41 -6.14
N CYS A 539 -15.71 -28.65 -5.78
CA CYS A 539 -15.38 -29.69 -6.75
C CYS A 539 -16.62 -30.10 -7.58
N LYS A 540 -17.75 -30.38 -6.92
CA LYS A 540 -19.01 -30.73 -7.59
C LYS A 540 -19.52 -29.60 -8.48
N MET A 541 -19.45 -28.37 -7.99
CA MET A 541 -19.87 -27.17 -8.72
C MET A 541 -19.03 -26.98 -9.99
N LEU A 542 -17.70 -27.04 -9.90
CA LEU A 542 -16.82 -26.92 -11.07
C LEU A 542 -17.09 -28.04 -12.08
N GLN A 543 -17.32 -29.27 -11.61
CA GLN A 543 -17.68 -30.38 -12.47
C GLN A 543 -19.01 -30.13 -13.20
N LYS A 544 -20.03 -29.57 -12.52
CA LYS A 544 -21.33 -29.26 -13.12
C LYS A 544 -21.26 -28.16 -14.18
N PHE A 545 -20.40 -27.16 -13.99
CA PHE A 545 -20.16 -26.13 -15.01
C PHE A 545 -19.39 -26.66 -16.23
N GLY A 546 -18.74 -27.83 -16.12
CA GLY A 546 -17.99 -28.46 -17.22
C GLY A 546 -16.47 -28.23 -17.15
N PHE A 547 -15.92 -27.83 -16.01
CA PHE A 547 -14.48 -27.67 -15.88
C PHE A 547 -13.75 -29.03 -15.99
N PRO A 548 -12.58 -29.07 -16.65
CA PRO A 548 -11.78 -30.29 -16.77
C PRO A 548 -11.34 -30.87 -15.42
N SER A 549 -11.33 -32.19 -15.31
CA SER A 549 -10.96 -32.91 -14.07
C SER A 549 -9.52 -32.64 -13.61
N THR A 550 -8.60 -32.40 -14.54
CA THR A 550 -7.21 -32.00 -14.26
C THR A 550 -7.15 -30.67 -13.52
N PHE A 551 -7.88 -29.67 -14.00
CA PHE A 551 -8.01 -28.37 -13.34
C PHE A 551 -8.64 -28.51 -11.94
N ILE A 552 -9.74 -29.26 -11.83
CA ILE A 552 -10.41 -29.50 -10.54
C ILE A 552 -9.45 -30.17 -9.55
N THR A 553 -8.69 -31.17 -9.99
CA THR A 553 -7.70 -31.87 -9.17
C THR A 553 -6.58 -30.94 -8.70
N SER A 554 -6.08 -30.08 -9.59
CA SER A 554 -5.06 -29.09 -9.26
C SER A 554 -5.57 -28.08 -8.21
N VAL A 555 -6.76 -27.51 -8.41
CA VAL A 555 -7.41 -26.60 -7.43
C VAL A 555 -7.62 -27.31 -6.10
N ARG A 556 -8.20 -28.51 -6.12
CA ARG A 556 -8.47 -29.29 -4.92
C ARG A 556 -7.20 -29.52 -4.08
N ASN A 557 -6.15 -30.04 -4.71
CA ASN A 557 -4.90 -30.35 -4.04
C ASN A 557 -4.14 -29.09 -3.59
N LEU A 558 -4.31 -27.95 -4.28
CA LEU A 558 -3.64 -26.71 -3.91
C LEU A 558 -4.27 -26.06 -2.67
N PHE A 559 -5.60 -26.01 -2.58
CA PHE A 559 -6.29 -25.31 -1.49
C PHE A 559 -6.47 -26.19 -0.25
N PHE A 560 -6.94 -27.43 -0.41
CA PHE A 560 -7.45 -28.26 0.71
C PHE A 560 -6.43 -29.28 1.26
N LYS A 561 -5.16 -29.22 0.81
CA LYS A 561 -4.03 -29.97 1.39
C LYS A 561 -2.97 -29.05 1.99
N THR A 562 -3.33 -27.80 2.28
CA THR A 562 -2.40 -26.77 2.78
C THR A 562 -2.26 -26.87 4.30
N LYS A 563 -1.04 -26.78 4.81
CA LYS A 563 -0.74 -26.52 6.22
C LYS A 563 -0.56 -25.02 6.44
N ILE A 564 -1.26 -24.49 7.42
CA ILE A 564 -1.26 -23.07 7.77
C ILE A 564 -0.57 -22.88 9.10
N ALA A 565 0.39 -21.97 9.18
CA ALA A 565 0.91 -21.46 10.45
C ALA A 565 0.51 -19.98 10.61
N ILE A 566 0.03 -19.59 11.78
CA ILE A 566 -0.39 -18.20 12.04
C ILE A 566 0.77 -17.45 12.71
N ASN A 567 1.05 -16.24 12.23
CA ASN A 567 2.05 -15.36 12.82
C ASN A 567 1.40 -14.46 13.88
N VAL A 568 1.82 -14.64 15.13
CA VAL A 568 1.39 -13.86 16.29
C VAL A 568 2.61 -13.14 16.84
N ASN A 569 2.64 -11.81 16.69
CA ASN A 569 3.72 -10.94 17.21
C ASN A 569 5.16 -11.39 16.80
N GLY A 570 5.31 -12.00 15.62
CA GLY A 570 6.58 -12.50 15.11
C GLY A 570 6.80 -14.00 15.31
N PHE A 571 6.06 -14.63 16.22
CA PHE A 571 6.13 -16.07 16.51
C PHE A 571 5.14 -16.85 15.66
N MET A 572 5.47 -18.09 15.31
CA MET A 572 4.60 -18.96 14.53
C MET A 572 3.87 -19.93 15.46
N THR A 573 2.57 -20.12 15.24
CA THR A 573 1.84 -21.24 15.85
C THR A 573 2.34 -22.57 15.28
N GLU A 574 2.03 -23.66 15.97
CA GLU A 574 2.02 -24.98 15.33
C GLU A 574 1.07 -24.99 14.13
N PRO A 575 1.37 -25.77 13.07
CA PRO A 575 0.56 -25.76 11.85
C PRO A 575 -0.84 -26.38 12.04
N VAL A 576 -1.86 -25.71 11.52
CA VAL A 576 -3.23 -26.22 11.37
C VAL A 576 -3.48 -26.67 9.93
N SER A 577 -4.33 -27.68 9.73
CA SER A 577 -4.64 -28.18 8.38
C SER A 577 -5.81 -27.41 7.78
N GLN A 578 -5.62 -26.84 6.59
CA GLN A 578 -6.69 -26.16 5.85
C GLN A 578 -7.58 -27.19 5.14
N LYS A 579 -8.66 -27.62 5.79
CA LYS A 579 -9.65 -28.53 5.19
C LYS A 579 -10.81 -27.77 4.52
N HIS A 580 -10.88 -26.45 4.75
CA HIS A 580 -11.95 -25.59 4.27
C HIS A 580 -11.43 -24.21 3.87
N GLY A 581 -12.18 -23.54 3.00
CA GLY A 581 -11.93 -22.16 2.60
C GLY A 581 -10.88 -21.94 1.52
N LEU A 582 -10.93 -20.76 0.90
CA LEU A 582 -10.00 -20.26 -0.10
C LEU A 582 -8.96 -19.34 0.55
N ARG A 583 -7.76 -19.26 -0.04
CA ARG A 583 -6.67 -18.43 0.50
C ARG A 583 -6.93 -16.95 0.26
N GLN A 584 -7.02 -16.14 1.32
CA GLN A 584 -7.22 -14.71 1.20
C GLN A 584 -5.92 -13.99 0.78
N GLY A 585 -5.93 -13.36 -0.40
CA GLY A 585 -4.75 -12.72 -1.00
C GLY A 585 -4.11 -13.54 -2.14
N ASP A 586 -4.73 -14.66 -2.52
CA ASP A 586 -4.44 -15.37 -3.76
C ASP A 586 -5.19 -14.75 -4.95
N SER A 587 -4.63 -14.89 -6.15
CA SER A 587 -5.17 -14.27 -7.36
C SER A 587 -6.37 -15.00 -7.96
N ILE A 588 -6.49 -16.32 -7.75
CA ILE A 588 -7.59 -17.14 -8.26
C ILE A 588 -8.76 -17.28 -7.27
N SER A 589 -8.52 -17.07 -5.96
CA SER A 589 -9.58 -17.17 -4.94
C SER A 589 -10.83 -16.33 -5.24
N PRO A 590 -10.72 -15.07 -5.74
CA PRO A 590 -11.92 -14.27 -6.00
C PRO A 590 -12.81 -14.84 -7.11
N VAL A 591 -12.23 -15.35 -8.21
CA VAL A 591 -13.02 -15.95 -9.29
C VAL A 591 -13.63 -17.29 -8.86
N LEU A 592 -12.90 -18.09 -8.08
CA LEU A 592 -13.43 -19.33 -7.48
C LEU A 592 -14.59 -19.06 -6.54
N PHE A 593 -14.52 -17.98 -5.75
CA PHE A 593 -15.62 -17.56 -4.91
C PHE A 593 -16.84 -17.11 -5.73
N ASN A 594 -16.63 -16.38 -6.83
CA ASN A 594 -17.73 -16.02 -7.72
C ASN A 594 -18.42 -17.25 -8.30
N PHE A 595 -17.66 -18.26 -8.76
CA PHE A 595 -18.24 -19.54 -9.19
C PHE A 595 -19.00 -20.25 -8.06
N ALA A 596 -18.52 -20.17 -6.81
CA ALA A 596 -19.20 -20.76 -5.67
C ALA A 596 -20.53 -20.04 -5.34
N LEU A 597 -20.62 -18.73 -5.59
CA LEU A 597 -21.82 -17.92 -5.37
C LEU A 597 -22.84 -18.04 -6.51
N GLU A 598 -22.38 -18.28 -7.74
CA GLU A 598 -23.21 -18.30 -8.96
C GLU A 598 -24.46 -19.21 -8.87
N PRO A 599 -24.40 -20.44 -8.31
CA PRO A 599 -25.58 -21.29 -8.21
C PRO A 599 -26.72 -20.67 -7.38
N LEU A 600 -26.38 -19.87 -6.36
CA LEU A 600 -27.38 -19.13 -5.58
C LEU A 600 -28.01 -18.01 -6.41
N LEU A 601 -27.21 -17.28 -7.20
CA LEU A 601 -27.72 -16.23 -8.08
C LEU A 601 -28.65 -16.82 -9.15
N LEU A 602 -28.27 -17.93 -9.78
CA LEU A 602 -29.11 -18.64 -10.75
C LEU A 602 -30.41 -19.15 -10.11
N ALA A 603 -30.34 -19.68 -8.89
CA ALA A 603 -31.54 -20.11 -8.17
C ALA A 603 -32.51 -18.95 -7.91
N ILE A 604 -32.00 -17.76 -7.57
CA ILE A 604 -32.83 -16.56 -7.37
C ILE A 604 -33.44 -16.08 -8.68
N LEU A 605 -32.65 -16.03 -9.76
CA LEU A 605 -33.10 -15.56 -11.08
C LEU A 605 -34.13 -16.48 -11.74
N ASN A 606 -34.03 -17.79 -11.49
CA ASN A 606 -34.92 -18.79 -12.05
C ASN A 606 -36.15 -19.07 -11.15
N ASP A 607 -36.26 -18.46 -9.98
CA ASP A 607 -37.43 -18.61 -9.10
C ASP A 607 -38.52 -17.62 -9.49
N GLU A 608 -39.60 -18.12 -10.11
CA GLU A 608 -40.75 -17.32 -10.53
C GLU A 608 -41.45 -16.57 -9.38
N LYS A 609 -41.26 -17.01 -8.13
CA LYS A 609 -41.81 -16.35 -6.94
C LYS A 609 -41.02 -15.11 -6.56
N ILE A 610 -39.77 -14.98 -7.01
CA ILE A 610 -38.92 -13.81 -6.74
C ILE A 610 -39.00 -12.88 -7.95
N LYS A 611 -39.72 -11.77 -7.79
CA LYS A 611 -39.83 -10.73 -8.82
C LYS A 611 -38.94 -9.54 -8.45
N GLY A 612 -38.05 -9.17 -9.37
CA GLY A 612 -37.22 -7.96 -9.23
C GLY A 612 -38.04 -6.66 -9.33
N TYR A 613 -37.43 -5.54 -8.94
CA TYR A 613 -38.04 -4.22 -9.09
C TYR A 613 -38.19 -3.87 -10.58
N SER A 614 -39.39 -3.46 -10.99
CA SER A 614 -39.67 -3.00 -12.35
C SER A 614 -39.67 -1.48 -12.40
N ILE A 615 -38.79 -0.89 -13.21
CA ILE A 615 -38.70 0.57 -13.39
C ILE A 615 -39.96 1.07 -14.11
N HIS A 616 -40.52 2.17 -13.62
CA HIS A 616 -41.69 2.80 -14.22
C HIS A 616 -41.27 3.53 -15.51
N THR A 617 -41.77 3.10 -16.67
CA THR A 617 -41.37 3.59 -18.01
C THR A 617 -42.44 4.41 -18.73
N ALA A 618 -43.47 4.89 -18.02
CA ALA A 618 -44.66 5.45 -18.67
C ALA A 618 -44.42 6.78 -19.40
N ALA A 619 -44.87 6.82 -20.66
CA ALA A 619 -44.93 7.95 -21.57
C ALA A 619 -46.03 8.96 -21.17
N ASP A 620 -45.77 9.83 -20.20
CA ASP A 620 -46.60 11.01 -19.94
C ASP A 620 -45.94 12.26 -20.57
N PRO A 621 -46.64 13.06 -21.40
CA PRO A 621 -46.10 14.28 -22.01
C PRO A 621 -45.72 15.39 -21.02
N ARG A 622 -46.03 15.23 -19.72
CA ARG A 622 -45.68 16.18 -18.64
C ARG A 622 -44.52 15.70 -17.76
N VAL A 623 -43.73 14.74 -18.23
CA VAL A 623 -42.68 14.09 -17.46
C VAL A 623 -41.46 14.98 -17.29
N ASP A 624 -41.17 15.32 -16.03
CA ASP A 624 -39.97 15.97 -15.51
C ASP A 624 -38.69 15.43 -16.17
N VAL A 625 -37.79 16.31 -16.62
CA VAL A 625 -36.56 15.98 -17.37
C VAL A 625 -35.72 14.91 -16.66
N ASN A 626 -35.76 14.87 -15.32
CA ASN A 626 -35.09 13.87 -14.50
C ASN A 626 -35.62 12.42 -14.68
N ARG A 627 -36.89 12.24 -15.06
CA ARG A 627 -37.55 10.92 -15.19
C ARG A 627 -37.16 10.19 -16.48
N LEU A 628 -37.02 10.91 -17.60
CA LEU A 628 -36.54 10.35 -18.86
C LEU A 628 -35.05 9.98 -18.79
N THR A 629 -34.25 10.76 -18.03
CA THR A 629 -32.81 10.54 -17.92
C THR A 629 -32.45 9.24 -17.20
N VAL A 630 -33.18 8.76 -16.18
CA VAL A 630 -32.77 7.59 -15.40
C VAL A 630 -32.94 6.27 -16.17
N ALA A 631 -34.11 6.06 -16.77
CA ALA A 631 -34.40 4.85 -17.53
C ALA A 631 -33.58 4.81 -18.83
N SER A 632 -33.50 5.92 -19.56
CA SER A 632 -32.66 6.02 -20.77
C SER A 632 -31.17 5.83 -20.44
N PHE A 633 -30.66 6.40 -19.34
CA PHE A 633 -29.27 6.27 -18.93
C PHE A 633 -28.88 4.83 -18.54
N LEU A 634 -29.78 4.09 -17.87
CA LEU A 634 -29.56 2.67 -17.55
C LEU A 634 -29.61 1.77 -18.80
N GLN A 635 -30.48 2.10 -19.76
CA GLN A 635 -30.62 1.34 -21.00
C GLN A 635 -29.55 1.70 -22.04
N THR A 636 -28.88 2.85 -21.89
CA THR A 636 -27.81 3.28 -22.81
C THR A 636 -26.59 2.37 -22.66
N LYS A 637 -26.22 1.73 -23.77
CA LYS A 637 -24.96 0.97 -23.87
C LYS A 637 -23.78 1.96 -23.76
N MET A 638 -22.99 1.84 -22.69
CA MET A 638 -21.80 2.68 -22.49
C MET A 638 -20.73 1.95 -21.67
N PRO A 639 -19.44 2.23 -21.89
CA PRO A 639 -18.37 1.70 -21.05
C PRO A 639 -18.55 2.15 -19.59
N SER A 640 -18.32 1.28 -18.60
CA SER A 640 -18.54 1.62 -17.18
C SER A 640 -17.77 2.85 -16.68
N ALA A 641 -16.57 3.09 -17.21
CA ALA A 641 -15.78 4.27 -16.88
C ALA A 641 -16.48 5.57 -17.35
N ALA A 642 -17.16 5.53 -18.50
CA ALA A 642 -17.98 6.63 -18.99
C ALA A 642 -19.25 6.79 -18.15
N ARG A 643 -19.93 5.67 -17.82
CA ARG A 643 -21.13 5.68 -16.98
C ARG A 643 -20.90 6.36 -15.64
N ASN A 644 -19.77 6.09 -14.98
CA ASN A 644 -19.44 6.76 -13.73
C ASN A 644 -19.21 8.27 -13.90
N LEU A 645 -18.53 8.68 -14.98
CA LEU A 645 -18.30 10.08 -15.28
C LEU A 645 -19.62 10.81 -15.52
N TRP A 646 -20.52 10.23 -16.32
CA TRP A 646 -21.82 10.79 -16.61
C TRP A 646 -22.72 10.90 -15.39
N PHE A 647 -22.77 9.86 -14.56
CA PHE A 647 -23.49 9.94 -13.29
C PHE A 647 -22.96 11.10 -12.43
N ARG A 648 -21.63 11.24 -12.31
CA ARG A 648 -21.04 12.37 -11.60
C ARG A 648 -21.36 13.70 -12.27
N LEU A 649 -21.43 13.75 -13.59
CA LEU A 649 -21.71 14.96 -14.35
C LEU A 649 -23.14 15.45 -14.09
N ILE A 650 -24.12 14.57 -14.24
CA ILE A 650 -25.55 14.84 -14.01
C ILE A 650 -25.82 15.30 -12.57
N HIS A 651 -25.18 14.67 -11.58
CA HIS A 651 -25.36 15.05 -10.17
C HIS A 651 -24.38 16.14 -9.68
N ASN A 652 -23.64 16.79 -10.57
CA ASN A 652 -22.61 17.80 -10.26
C ASN A 652 -21.60 17.34 -9.18
N LYS A 653 -21.11 16.11 -9.31
CA LYS A 653 -20.09 15.45 -8.46
C LYS A 653 -18.76 15.19 -9.18
N VAL A 654 -18.56 15.70 -10.39
CA VAL A 654 -17.26 15.63 -11.07
C VAL A 654 -16.24 16.43 -10.26
N SER A 655 -15.01 15.94 -10.17
CA SER A 655 -13.96 16.54 -9.35
C SER A 655 -13.36 17.80 -9.97
N SER A 656 -14.17 18.85 -10.11
CA SER A 656 -13.78 20.24 -10.40
C SER A 656 -13.27 20.93 -9.14
N LYS A 657 -12.48 22.01 -9.25
CA LYS A 657 -11.96 22.75 -8.09
C LYS A 657 -13.05 23.16 -7.10
N VAL A 658 -14.24 23.60 -7.54
CA VAL A 658 -15.37 23.92 -6.64
C VAL A 658 -15.79 22.72 -5.78
N ASN A 659 -15.83 21.52 -6.36
CA ASN A 659 -16.28 20.30 -5.67
C ASN A 659 -15.22 19.72 -4.73
N VAL A 660 -13.94 19.91 -5.04
CA VAL A 660 -12.81 19.38 -4.25
C VAL A 660 -12.19 20.38 -3.28
N TYR A 661 -12.40 21.69 -3.47
CA TYR A 661 -11.83 22.76 -2.63
C TYR A 661 -12.09 22.51 -1.13
N LYS A 662 -13.33 22.17 -0.75
CA LYS A 662 -13.69 21.89 0.65
C LYS A 662 -13.19 20.54 1.17
N ILE A 663 -13.01 19.57 0.28
CA ILE A 663 -12.62 18.20 0.65
C ILE A 663 -11.11 18.11 0.88
N PHE A 664 -10.33 18.71 -0.01
CA PHE A 664 -8.86 18.65 0.00
C PHE A 664 -8.19 19.92 0.56
N LYS A 665 -8.98 20.91 1.00
CA LYS A 665 -8.49 22.21 1.49
C LYS A 665 -7.55 22.88 0.47
N LEU A 666 -8.00 22.95 -0.78
CA LEU A 666 -7.25 23.65 -1.82
C LEU A 666 -7.19 25.16 -1.53
N PRO A 667 -6.16 25.87 -2.01
CA PRO A 667 -6.00 27.30 -1.74
C PRO A 667 -7.14 28.16 -2.29
N ASP A 668 -7.74 27.77 -3.42
CA ASP A 668 -8.82 28.50 -4.10
C ASP A 668 -9.71 27.55 -4.93
N ASP A 669 -10.81 28.09 -5.48
CA ASP A 669 -11.68 27.42 -6.44
C ASP A 669 -11.59 27.99 -7.88
N LEU A 670 -10.47 28.65 -8.22
CA LEU A 670 -10.28 29.37 -9.48
C LEU A 670 -9.57 28.52 -10.54
N CYS A 671 -9.98 28.64 -11.79
CA CYS A 671 -9.37 27.98 -12.94
C CYS A 671 -7.94 28.49 -13.18
N VAL A 672 -6.97 27.59 -13.28
CA VAL A 672 -5.55 27.96 -13.48
C VAL A 672 -5.27 28.58 -14.86
N TYR A 673 -6.16 28.35 -15.84
CA TYR A 673 -5.98 28.83 -17.20
C TYR A 673 -6.58 30.20 -17.46
N CYS A 674 -7.66 30.58 -16.76
CA CYS A 674 -8.40 31.81 -17.05
C CYS A 674 -8.81 32.61 -15.80
N GLY A 675 -8.52 32.12 -14.60
CA GLY A 675 -8.84 32.81 -13.34
C GLY A 675 -10.31 32.81 -12.93
N TYR A 676 -11.23 32.29 -13.76
CA TYR A 676 -12.65 32.22 -13.42
C TYR A 676 -12.95 31.07 -12.45
N ARG A 677 -14.05 31.15 -11.71
CA ARG A 677 -14.48 30.08 -10.80
C ARG A 677 -14.69 28.75 -11.54
N GLU A 678 -13.95 27.72 -11.16
CA GLU A 678 -13.91 26.44 -11.90
C GLU A 678 -15.02 25.49 -11.44
N THR A 679 -16.23 25.72 -11.97
CA THR A 679 -17.35 24.77 -11.89
C THR A 679 -17.13 23.58 -12.82
N THR A 680 -17.95 22.53 -12.69
CA THR A 680 -17.92 21.38 -13.62
C THR A 680 -18.15 21.81 -15.07
N THR A 681 -19.13 22.68 -15.30
CA THR A 681 -19.44 23.25 -16.62
C THR A 681 -18.27 24.04 -17.18
N HIS A 682 -17.65 24.89 -16.35
CA HIS A 682 -16.49 25.67 -16.76
C HIS A 682 -15.30 24.78 -17.12
N MET A 683 -14.97 23.83 -16.24
CA MET A 683 -13.84 22.93 -16.43
C MET A 683 -13.93 22.13 -17.75
N LEU A 684 -15.12 21.67 -18.12
CA LEU A 684 -15.33 20.77 -19.25
C LEU A 684 -15.66 21.49 -20.56
N PHE A 685 -16.42 22.58 -20.51
CA PHE A 685 -16.99 23.21 -21.71
C PHE A 685 -16.53 24.65 -21.89
N THR A 686 -16.90 25.54 -20.98
CA THR A 686 -16.84 26.99 -21.25
C THR A 686 -15.47 27.63 -21.00
N CYS A 687 -14.49 26.91 -20.42
CA CYS A 687 -13.13 27.40 -20.27
C CYS A 687 -12.47 27.65 -21.64
N PRO A 688 -11.85 28.83 -21.89
CA PRO A 688 -11.20 29.15 -23.15
C PRO A 688 -10.13 28.13 -23.60
N ALA A 689 -9.44 27.51 -22.64
CA ALA A 689 -8.45 26.47 -22.93
C ALA A 689 -9.06 25.24 -23.64
N ASN A 690 -10.38 25.05 -23.59
CA ASN A 690 -11.06 23.92 -24.23
C ASN A 690 -11.67 24.28 -25.59
N TRP A 691 -11.74 25.56 -25.99
CA TRP A 691 -12.50 25.98 -27.17
C TRP A 691 -11.95 25.35 -28.46
N ASP A 692 -10.63 25.32 -28.64
CA ASP A 692 -10.00 24.67 -29.80
C ASP A 692 -10.26 23.17 -29.82
N ILE A 693 -10.28 22.53 -28.65
CA ILE A 693 -10.55 21.08 -28.53
C ILE A 693 -11.96 20.80 -29.02
N TRP A 694 -12.97 21.50 -28.50
CA TRP A 694 -14.36 21.30 -28.90
C TRP A 694 -14.60 21.67 -30.36
N THR A 695 -14.08 22.81 -30.82
CA THR A 695 -14.26 23.29 -32.20
C THR A 695 -13.66 22.31 -33.20
N ASN A 696 -12.41 21.89 -32.98
CA ASN A 696 -11.75 20.94 -33.87
C ASN A 696 -12.38 19.55 -33.79
N TYR A 697 -12.77 19.08 -32.60
CA TYR A 697 -13.42 17.78 -32.43
C TYR A 697 -14.79 17.74 -33.12
N PHE A 698 -15.56 18.82 -33.02
CA PHE A 698 -16.86 18.93 -33.67
C PHE A 698 -16.74 19.03 -35.18
N ALA A 699 -15.83 19.85 -35.68
CA ALA A 699 -15.56 19.96 -37.12
C ALA A 699 -15.12 18.63 -37.75
N LEU A 700 -14.45 17.75 -36.98
CA LEU A 700 -14.02 16.44 -37.45
C LEU A 700 -15.13 15.39 -37.47
N LEU A 701 -16.09 15.46 -36.55
CA LEU A 701 -17.02 14.35 -36.29
C LEU A 701 -18.49 14.66 -36.56
N PHE A 702 -18.90 15.93 -36.51
CA PHE A 702 -20.31 16.32 -36.56
C PHE A 702 -20.62 17.22 -37.75
N VAL A 703 -21.85 17.10 -38.25
CA VAL A 703 -22.37 17.95 -39.33
C VAL A 703 -22.30 19.41 -38.87
N PRO A 704 -21.75 20.34 -39.68
CA PRO A 704 -21.60 21.73 -39.27
C PRO A 704 -22.94 22.38 -38.93
N LEU A 705 -23.07 22.90 -37.69
CA LEU A 705 -24.26 23.62 -37.21
C LEU A 705 -24.08 25.16 -37.19
N GLY A 706 -22.93 25.66 -37.67
CA GLY A 706 -22.50 27.06 -37.49
C GLY A 706 -21.48 27.22 -36.36
N PRO A 707 -21.22 28.45 -35.86
CA PRO A 707 -20.30 28.68 -34.75
C PRO A 707 -20.83 28.02 -33.46
N LEU A 708 -19.97 27.27 -32.78
CA LEU A 708 -20.34 26.53 -31.56
C LEU A 708 -20.41 27.45 -30.35
N ASP A 709 -21.59 27.56 -29.73
CA ASP A 709 -21.73 28.11 -28.39
C ASP A 709 -21.51 27.02 -27.34
N MET A 710 -20.37 27.09 -26.65
CA MET A 710 -20.01 26.12 -25.61
C MET A 710 -20.97 26.10 -24.41
N SER A 711 -21.73 27.18 -24.19
CA SER A 711 -22.76 27.23 -23.13
C SER A 711 -23.99 26.42 -23.53
N GLN A 712 -24.39 26.50 -24.80
CA GLN A 712 -25.46 25.68 -25.36
C GLN A 712 -25.05 24.21 -25.41
N VAL A 713 -23.84 23.90 -25.92
CA VAL A 713 -23.30 22.53 -25.92
C VAL A 713 -23.28 21.96 -24.51
N ALA A 714 -22.86 22.74 -23.50
CA ALA A 714 -22.90 22.29 -22.12
C ALA A 714 -24.32 21.98 -21.64
N THR A 715 -25.30 22.80 -22.02
CA THR A 715 -26.71 22.63 -21.62
C THR A 715 -27.28 21.34 -22.22
N ASP A 716 -27.12 21.14 -23.52
CA ASP A 716 -27.59 19.97 -24.27
C ASP A 716 -26.95 18.67 -23.75
N VAL A 717 -25.64 18.73 -23.47
CA VAL A 717 -24.91 17.59 -22.92
C VAL A 717 -25.38 17.27 -21.50
N LEU A 718 -25.58 18.27 -20.65
CA LEU A 718 -26.02 18.06 -19.26
C LEU A 718 -27.48 17.59 -19.14
N SER A 719 -28.33 17.94 -20.10
CA SER A 719 -29.72 17.46 -20.19
C SER A 719 -29.86 16.10 -20.89
N LEU A 720 -28.78 15.56 -21.45
CA LEU A 720 -28.76 14.38 -22.32
C LEU A 720 -29.56 14.54 -23.62
N ASP A 721 -29.89 15.78 -24.02
CA ASP A 721 -30.56 16.07 -25.30
C ASP A 721 -29.51 16.38 -26.38
N LEU A 722 -29.05 15.33 -27.06
CA LEU A 722 -28.06 15.44 -28.13
C LEU A 722 -28.67 15.33 -29.54
N THR A 723 -29.98 15.51 -29.66
CA THR A 723 -30.73 15.30 -30.92
C THR A 723 -30.30 16.25 -32.04
N SER A 724 -29.84 17.44 -31.68
CA SER A 724 -29.33 18.46 -32.60
C SER A 724 -27.97 18.13 -33.23
N TYR A 725 -27.24 17.11 -32.73
CA TYR A 725 -25.89 16.78 -33.17
C TYR A 725 -25.85 15.50 -34.00
N CYS A 726 -25.68 15.64 -35.32
CA CYS A 726 -25.53 14.52 -36.26
C CYS A 726 -24.07 14.24 -36.59
N LEU A 727 -23.64 12.98 -36.64
CA LEU A 727 -22.28 12.60 -37.02
C LEU A 727 -22.07 12.68 -38.54
N LEU A 728 -20.87 13.07 -38.99
CA LEU A 728 -20.46 13.19 -40.40
C LEU A 728 -20.20 11.83 -41.08
N ASP A 729 -19.66 10.87 -40.34
CA ASP A 729 -19.11 9.63 -40.89
C ASP A 729 -19.94 8.40 -40.48
N SER A 730 -20.55 7.73 -41.44
CA SER A 730 -21.30 6.48 -41.25
C SER A 730 -20.44 5.25 -40.97
N PHE A 731 -19.11 5.32 -41.16
CA PHE A 731 -18.20 4.19 -40.94
C PHE A 731 -17.79 3.99 -39.47
N LEU A 732 -17.78 5.05 -38.68
CA LEU A 732 -17.60 4.95 -37.23
C LEU A 732 -18.93 4.50 -36.63
N LYS A 733 -19.08 3.22 -36.30
CA LYS A 733 -20.25 2.67 -35.59
C LYS A 733 -20.29 3.17 -34.14
N VAL A 734 -20.48 4.47 -33.95
CA VAL A 734 -20.56 5.15 -32.66
C VAL A 734 -21.77 6.08 -32.66
N SER A 735 -22.40 6.22 -31.51
CA SER A 735 -23.46 7.19 -31.27
C SER A 735 -22.89 8.58 -30.98
N THR A 736 -23.70 9.62 -31.21
CA THR A 736 -23.42 11.00 -30.77
C THR A 736 -23.02 11.06 -29.29
N PHE A 737 -23.70 10.27 -28.45
CA PHE A 737 -23.41 10.15 -27.03
C PHE A 737 -21.99 9.62 -26.74
N GLU A 738 -21.56 8.56 -27.44
CA GLU A 738 -20.23 7.98 -27.28
C GLU A 738 -19.12 8.95 -27.74
N ALA A 739 -19.36 9.69 -28.82
CA ALA A 739 -18.43 10.71 -29.31
C ALA A 739 -18.24 11.84 -28.29
N VAL A 740 -19.34 12.41 -27.78
CA VAL A 740 -19.31 13.44 -26.72
C VAL A 740 -18.63 12.92 -25.45
N THR A 741 -18.89 11.67 -25.07
CA THR A 741 -18.25 11.02 -23.92
C THR A 741 -16.73 10.97 -24.03
N CYS A 742 -16.21 10.66 -25.22
CA CYS A 742 -14.77 10.54 -25.46
C CYS A 742 -14.03 11.86 -25.24
N VAL A 743 -14.57 12.97 -25.75
CA VAL A 743 -13.96 14.29 -25.59
C VAL A 743 -14.06 14.80 -24.14
N ILE A 744 -15.21 14.68 -23.48
CA ILE A 744 -15.37 15.09 -22.07
C ILE A 744 -14.42 14.30 -21.16
N THR A 745 -14.31 12.99 -21.38
CA THR A 745 -13.39 12.13 -20.61
C THR A 745 -11.94 12.52 -20.82
N ALA A 746 -11.56 12.88 -22.06
CA ALA A 746 -10.20 13.29 -22.39
C ALA A 746 -9.84 14.64 -21.74
N ILE A 747 -10.74 15.64 -21.84
CA ILE A 747 -10.58 16.97 -21.19
C ILE A 747 -10.45 16.80 -19.68
N TRP A 748 -11.39 16.09 -19.04
CA TRP A 748 -11.36 15.87 -17.59
C TRP A 748 -10.06 15.23 -17.13
N ARG A 749 -9.60 14.17 -17.80
CA ARG A 749 -8.36 13.47 -17.44
C ARG A 749 -7.11 14.32 -17.66
N ALA A 750 -7.10 15.20 -18.66
CA ALA A 750 -5.97 16.09 -18.89
C ALA A 750 -5.90 17.16 -17.79
N LYS A 751 -7.01 17.85 -17.51
CA LYS A 751 -7.06 18.84 -16.43
C LYS A 751 -6.78 18.24 -15.05
N TRP A 752 -7.29 17.04 -14.78
CA TRP A 752 -6.96 16.33 -13.54
C TRP A 752 -5.46 16.03 -13.41
N ARG A 753 -4.81 15.59 -14.49
CA ARG A 753 -3.36 15.31 -14.47
C ARG A 753 -2.53 16.57 -14.32
N ASP A 754 -2.94 17.67 -14.93
CA ASP A 754 -2.26 18.95 -14.80
C ASP A 754 -2.37 19.48 -13.37
N HIS A 755 -3.60 19.55 -12.85
CA HIS A 755 -3.87 20.07 -11.51
C HIS A 755 -3.24 19.25 -10.37
N TYR A 756 -3.25 17.92 -10.47
CA TYR A 756 -2.86 17.05 -9.34
C TYR A 756 -1.56 16.27 -9.53
N ASN A 757 -1.10 16.09 -10.77
CA ASN A 757 0.14 15.37 -11.07
C ASN A 757 1.20 16.26 -11.74
N SER A 758 0.93 17.56 -11.92
CA SER A 758 1.84 18.53 -12.55
C SER A 758 2.29 18.10 -13.95
N VAL A 759 1.38 17.45 -14.70
CA VAL A 759 1.61 17.06 -16.10
C VAL A 759 0.88 18.06 -16.98
N GLY A 760 1.63 18.93 -17.66
CA GLY A 760 1.11 20.03 -18.49
C GLY A 760 -0.11 19.67 -19.35
N PHE A 761 -1.04 20.63 -19.48
CA PHE A 761 -2.21 20.52 -20.34
C PHE A 761 -1.88 20.83 -21.80
N ASP A 762 -2.18 19.88 -22.70
CA ASP A 762 -1.91 19.98 -24.13
C ASP A 762 -3.14 19.57 -24.96
N ASN A 763 -3.59 20.47 -25.84
CA ASN A 763 -4.82 20.29 -26.63
C ASN A 763 -4.69 19.12 -27.61
N GLN A 764 -3.53 18.94 -28.24
CA GLN A 764 -3.32 17.85 -29.20
C GLN A 764 -3.37 16.48 -28.50
N SER A 765 -2.71 16.35 -27.36
CA SER A 765 -2.78 15.12 -26.54
C SER A 765 -4.20 14.78 -26.09
N VAL A 766 -5.03 15.79 -25.79
CA VAL A 766 -6.45 15.58 -25.47
C VAL A 766 -7.20 15.05 -26.70
N MET A 767 -7.05 15.69 -27.85
CA MET A 767 -7.67 15.29 -29.12
C MET A 767 -7.29 13.86 -29.52
N ASP A 768 -5.99 13.55 -29.53
CA ASP A 768 -5.47 12.22 -29.87
C ASP A 768 -6.09 11.15 -28.97
N ARG A 769 -6.18 11.45 -27.67
CA ARG A 769 -6.72 10.52 -26.69
C ARG A 769 -8.23 10.35 -26.81
N ALA A 770 -8.96 11.40 -27.15
CA ALA A 770 -10.39 11.31 -27.50
C ALA A 770 -10.60 10.42 -28.73
N MET A 771 -9.81 10.62 -29.80
CA MET A 771 -9.89 9.82 -31.03
C MET A 771 -9.48 8.36 -30.83
N ILE A 772 -8.46 8.08 -30.02
CA ILE A 772 -8.07 6.69 -29.64
C ILE A 772 -9.23 5.99 -28.92
N ASN A 773 -9.90 6.67 -28.00
CA ASN A 773 -11.05 6.09 -27.29
C ASN A 773 -12.23 5.86 -28.24
N LEU A 774 -12.50 6.82 -29.14
CA LEU A 774 -13.55 6.69 -30.15
C LEU A 774 -13.35 5.47 -31.04
N ARG A 775 -12.12 5.28 -31.57
CA ARG A 775 -11.76 4.11 -32.39
C ARG A 775 -11.90 2.80 -31.63
N ARG A 776 -11.54 2.78 -30.34
CA ARG A 776 -11.74 1.60 -29.47
C ARG A 776 -13.22 1.27 -29.30
N ILE A 777 -14.06 2.27 -29.04
CA ILE A 777 -15.52 2.06 -28.93
C ILE A 777 -16.07 1.56 -30.27
N SER A 778 -15.71 2.19 -31.38
CA SER A 778 -16.12 1.72 -32.71
C SER A 778 -15.71 0.27 -32.97
N SER A 779 -14.51 -0.15 -32.56
CA SER A 779 -14.08 -1.55 -32.71
C SER A 779 -14.88 -2.52 -31.84
N LEU A 780 -15.30 -2.10 -30.65
CA LEU A 780 -16.14 -2.92 -29.77
C LEU A 780 -17.56 -3.05 -30.33
N ASN A 781 -18.13 -1.96 -30.85
CA ASN A 781 -19.46 -1.93 -31.45
C ASN A 781 -19.53 -2.70 -32.78
N LEU A 782 -18.39 -2.93 -33.44
CA LEU A 782 -18.29 -3.81 -34.62
C LEU A 782 -18.23 -5.30 -34.26
N LEU A 783 -17.83 -5.63 -33.03
CA LEU A 783 -17.70 -7.01 -32.52
C LEU A 783 -18.96 -7.49 -31.77
N SER A 784 -19.81 -6.56 -31.33
CA SER A 784 -21.12 -6.80 -30.70
C SER A 784 -22.25 -6.84 -31.72
#